data_AF-A0A955X6X5-F1
#
_entry.id   AF-A0A955X6X5-F1
#
_cell.length_a   1.000
_cell.length_b   1.000
_cell.length_c   1.000
_cell.angle_alpha   90.00
_cell.angle_beta   90.00
_cell.angle_gamma   90.00
#
_symmetry.space_group_name_H-M   'P 1'
#
loop_
_entity.id
_entity.type
_entity.pdbx_description
1 polymer ?
#
loop_
_entity_poly.entity_id
_entity_poly.type
_entity_poly.pdbx_seq_one_letter_code
_entity_poly.pdbx_strand_id
1 'polypeptide(L)'
;MALDIRRRTDNPAPAPVKKADPQPAKPEGGTTTDRPPAAPADPAAPERAQPTLRTSLDARTRFEREGGATQRSFELQQQLDRNNGVGDVRALGGAKRPSQARPFRVDGAAAGAGTVAAGGGGGKAPMTGEEAIAVLDRDFDTFDTAAKGGSTDGKVSEDDLQAVADNEGDRFTEEQQQAAQVLIDSPTYRNFVDVGAGRGNVDGTISREDVDGAVDTIATGTYQDELLDTAAGKGGRDGKVGNDDVVAALSDPAVPQETKDAINLLLQSSEGSEDLSGALGELTESEIADASALTRTPEYAALSGEDRQLVADAFRDSGGDAAVTAELQSTIQGADFQSGTAEERTAALSRIALLNSTEFDALPTSDQDLIRDTLTNADATDLAVAGDLRSLIQNPNFDGLSAEAKTSILSQAKNYPDSRAIENLDRMVDKDWFRGQGIEDQQRSAKLVAHLSTHDSGDRDILDNTLDRLLSPDSDYKLKWEPIDASPGNVTLGNASGDTLRLNEDLVAADNNPVVAGGLEASVIENTAAHEISHLVNGDKTDQTFEYLNEEYRAWYVGYEAENGHPPSNQEAMDRWEYFLNPNGGYADYAHGTESWLPFGIGDKDGALDKPEEAQKIYDLLSELSGLTVDETNYLNVMADPTTWATNPNDPAPDTVFPATDDLDN
;
A
#
# COMPACT_ATOMS: atom_id res chain seq x y z
N MET A 1 -39.25 -11.87 15.27
CA MET A 1 -39.31 -13.06 14.38
C MET A 1 -37.89 -13.36 13.98
N ALA A 2 -37.30 -14.41 14.53
CA ALA A 2 -35.96 -14.87 14.19
C ALA A 2 -36.06 -15.84 13.02
N LEU A 3 -35.23 -15.68 11.99
CA LEU A 3 -35.03 -16.71 10.98
C LEU A 3 -33.55 -17.04 10.85
N ASP A 4 -33.30 -18.26 11.30
CA ASP A 4 -32.12 -19.12 11.27
C ASP A 4 -31.84 -19.55 9.81
N ILE A 5 -30.67 -19.18 9.26
CA ILE A 5 -30.18 -19.70 7.97
C ILE A 5 -28.99 -20.62 8.26
N ARG A 6 -29.26 -21.92 8.13
CA ARG A 6 -28.27 -23.00 8.24
C ARG A 6 -27.42 -23.06 6.97
N ARG A 7 -26.09 -22.96 7.15
CA ARG A 7 -25.07 -23.35 6.18
C ARG A 7 -25.21 -24.83 5.79
N ARG A 8 -25.26 -25.13 4.50
CA ARG A 8 -24.93 -26.44 3.92
C ARG A 8 -23.70 -26.27 3.05
N THR A 9 -22.61 -26.91 3.49
CA THR A 9 -21.38 -27.14 2.73
C THR A 9 -21.53 -28.43 1.96
N ASP A 10 -21.58 -28.38 0.63
CA ASP A 10 -21.37 -29.54 -0.24
C ASP A 10 -20.30 -29.18 -1.27
N ASN A 11 -19.09 -29.69 -1.02
CA ASN A 11 -17.88 -29.51 -1.82
C ASN A 11 -17.72 -30.75 -2.71
N PRO A 12 -17.72 -30.67 -4.06
CA PRO A 12 -17.40 -31.81 -4.90
C PRO A 12 -15.89 -31.98 -5.06
N ALA A 13 -15.41 -33.21 -4.80
CA ALA A 13 -14.02 -33.61 -4.89
C ALA A 13 -13.42 -33.44 -6.31
N PRO A 14 -12.13 -33.08 -6.44
CA PRO A 14 -11.47 -32.96 -7.74
C PRO A 14 -11.08 -34.34 -8.32
N ALA A 15 -11.24 -34.46 -9.65
CA ALA A 15 -10.88 -35.63 -10.42
C ALA A 15 -9.34 -35.81 -10.55
N PRO A 16 -8.83 -37.05 -10.69
CA PRO A 16 -7.40 -37.32 -10.73
C PRO A 16 -6.77 -36.97 -12.10
N VAL A 17 -5.74 -36.14 -12.07
CA VAL A 17 -4.89 -35.78 -13.22
C VAL A 17 -4.00 -36.97 -13.60
N LYS A 18 -4.04 -37.36 -14.89
CA LYS A 18 -3.17 -38.39 -15.48
C LYS A 18 -1.74 -37.84 -15.66
N LYS A 19 -0.75 -38.56 -15.13
CA LYS A 19 0.68 -38.36 -15.38
C LYS A 19 1.01 -38.60 -16.86
N ALA A 20 1.75 -37.67 -17.46
CA ALA A 20 2.37 -37.85 -18.78
C ALA A 20 3.77 -38.48 -18.61
N ASP A 21 4.08 -39.46 -19.47
CA ASP A 21 5.38 -40.14 -19.54
C ASP A 21 6.48 -39.28 -20.19
N PRO A 22 7.76 -39.49 -19.85
CA PRO A 22 8.87 -38.67 -20.34
C PRO A 22 9.38 -39.13 -21.72
N GLN A 23 9.69 -38.16 -22.59
CA GLN A 23 10.43 -38.40 -23.84
C GLN A 23 11.95 -38.40 -23.63
N PRO A 24 12.72 -39.22 -24.37
CA PRO A 24 14.15 -39.43 -24.13
C PRO A 24 15.05 -38.44 -24.91
N ALA A 25 16.15 -38.07 -24.25
CA ALA A 25 17.26 -37.30 -24.80
C ALA A 25 18.22 -38.12 -25.69
N LYS A 26 18.87 -37.46 -26.66
CA LYS A 26 20.24 -37.70 -27.19
C LYS A 26 20.51 -36.88 -28.48
N PRO A 27 21.78 -36.69 -28.91
CA PRO A 27 22.95 -36.16 -28.20
C PRO A 27 23.68 -35.04 -28.98
N GLU A 28 24.67 -34.46 -28.33
CA GLU A 28 25.64 -33.48 -28.84
C GLU A 28 26.55 -34.01 -29.97
N GLY A 29 27.06 -33.09 -30.78
CA GLY A 29 28.21 -33.30 -31.66
C GLY A 29 28.56 -32.02 -32.44
N GLY A 30 29.56 -31.26 -31.95
CA GLY A 30 30.07 -30.06 -32.61
C GLY A 30 31.12 -30.33 -33.68
N THR A 31 31.49 -29.28 -34.43
CA THR A 31 32.88 -28.96 -34.83
C THR A 31 32.99 -27.52 -35.33
N THR A 32 34.12 -26.93 -34.98
CA THR A 32 34.72 -25.61 -35.24
C THR A 32 35.03 -25.29 -36.71
N THR A 33 35.08 -24.00 -37.11
CA THR A 33 36.33 -23.24 -37.47
C THR A 33 36.05 -21.82 -38.02
N ASP A 34 36.84 -20.87 -37.50
CA ASP A 34 37.51 -19.73 -38.14
C ASP A 34 36.81 -18.43 -38.63
N ARG A 35 37.18 -17.34 -37.92
CA ARG A 35 37.22 -15.89 -38.22
C ARG A 35 38.39 -15.55 -39.20
N PRO A 36 38.73 -14.29 -39.60
CA PRO A 36 38.04 -12.98 -39.78
C PRO A 36 38.52 -12.26 -41.12
N PRO A 37 38.71 -10.91 -41.26
CA PRO A 37 37.75 -9.78 -41.37
C PRO A 37 38.01 -8.74 -42.53
N ALA A 38 37.10 -7.74 -42.62
CA ALA A 38 37.28 -6.28 -42.89
C ALA A 38 37.48 -5.63 -44.31
N ALA A 39 36.51 -4.75 -44.64
CA ALA A 39 36.60 -3.36 -45.20
C ALA A 39 36.96 -3.12 -46.69
N PRO A 40 36.84 -1.87 -47.25
CA PRO A 40 35.67 -0.95 -47.39
C PRO A 40 35.54 -0.30 -48.81
N ALA A 41 34.61 0.66 -48.97
CA ALA A 41 34.60 1.84 -49.89
C ALA A 41 33.60 1.92 -51.09
N ASP A 42 32.98 3.11 -51.14
CA ASP A 42 32.10 3.85 -52.10
C ASP A 42 32.76 4.11 -53.50
N PRO A 43 32.24 4.88 -54.50
CA PRO A 43 30.89 5.38 -54.87
C PRO A 43 30.52 5.21 -56.39
N ALA A 44 29.27 5.51 -56.80
CA ALA A 44 28.93 6.25 -58.05
C ALA A 44 27.40 6.29 -58.37
N ALA A 45 26.88 7.51 -58.58
CA ALA A 45 25.59 7.84 -59.22
C ALA A 45 25.74 7.82 -60.78
N PRO A 46 24.72 8.06 -61.67
CA PRO A 46 23.72 9.15 -61.58
C PRO A 46 22.31 8.95 -62.22
N GLU A 47 21.46 9.97 -61.96
CA GLU A 47 20.39 10.59 -62.80
C GLU A 47 19.11 9.83 -63.18
N ARG A 48 17.94 10.39 -62.77
CA ARG A 48 16.98 11.06 -63.69
C ARG A 48 15.85 11.84 -62.97
N ALA A 49 15.84 13.15 -63.26
CA ALA A 49 14.75 14.09 -63.54
C ALA A 49 13.41 14.10 -62.76
N GLN A 50 13.13 15.28 -62.19
CA GLN A 50 11.81 15.77 -61.73
C GLN A 50 10.85 16.11 -62.89
N PRO A 51 9.58 16.48 -62.57
CA PRO A 51 9.30 17.92 -62.57
C PRO A 51 8.48 18.43 -61.37
N THR A 52 8.74 19.70 -61.07
CA THR A 52 8.11 20.60 -60.10
C THR A 52 6.73 21.11 -60.54
N LEU A 53 5.88 21.44 -59.57
CA LEU A 53 4.87 22.50 -59.69
C LEU A 53 4.69 23.23 -58.36
N ARG A 54 5.06 24.53 -58.37
CA ARG A 54 4.77 25.54 -57.35
C ARG A 54 3.34 26.03 -57.53
N THR A 55 2.59 26.21 -56.43
CA THR A 55 1.72 27.38 -56.13
C THR A 55 0.90 27.12 -54.85
N SER A 56 1.09 27.94 -53.82
CA SER A 56 0.07 28.38 -52.83
C SER A 56 0.72 28.93 -51.55
N LEU A 57 1.64 29.89 -51.72
CA LEU A 57 2.07 30.76 -50.62
C LEU A 57 1.17 32.00 -50.63
N ASP A 58 -0.13 31.84 -50.35
CA ASP A 58 -1.08 32.96 -50.20
C ASP A 58 -2.37 32.61 -49.41
N ALA A 59 -2.48 31.40 -48.84
CA ALA A 59 -3.65 31.01 -48.04
C ALA A 59 -3.48 31.22 -46.52
N ARG A 60 -2.27 31.56 -46.05
CA ARG A 60 -1.92 31.52 -44.62
C ARG A 60 -2.17 32.81 -43.84
N THR A 61 -2.50 33.92 -44.50
CA THR A 61 -2.70 35.24 -43.86
C THR A 61 -4.16 35.72 -43.87
N ARG A 62 -5.10 34.88 -44.30
CA ARG A 62 -6.54 35.21 -44.27
C ARG A 62 -7.36 34.41 -43.25
N PHE A 63 -6.81 33.32 -42.71
CA PHE A 63 -7.51 32.44 -41.76
C PHE A 63 -7.34 32.84 -40.28
N GLU A 64 -6.33 33.66 -39.95
CA GLU A 64 -6.07 34.11 -38.57
C GLU A 64 -7.01 35.25 -38.07
N ARG A 65 -8.02 35.65 -38.84
CA ARG A 65 -9.01 36.65 -38.40
C ARG A 65 -10.42 36.13 -38.12
N GLU A 66 -10.74 34.89 -38.50
CA GLU A 66 -12.10 34.35 -38.37
C GLU A 66 -12.19 33.13 -37.43
N GLY A 67 -11.06 32.53 -37.02
CA GLY A 67 -11.02 31.40 -36.06
C GLY A 67 -10.87 31.79 -34.58
N GLY A 68 -10.82 33.09 -34.24
CA GLY A 68 -10.52 33.56 -32.88
C GLY A 68 -11.72 33.81 -31.96
N ALA A 69 -12.95 33.48 -32.40
CA ALA A 69 -14.18 33.76 -31.66
C ALA A 69 -14.68 32.57 -30.82
N THR A 70 -14.46 31.33 -31.27
CA THR A 70 -14.94 30.10 -30.62
C THR A 70 -14.07 29.68 -29.44
N GLN A 71 -12.77 29.98 -29.49
CA GLN A 71 -11.84 29.67 -28.39
C GLN A 71 -12.05 30.58 -27.16
N ARG A 72 -12.58 31.80 -27.37
CA ARG A 72 -12.94 32.70 -26.27
C ARG A 72 -14.27 32.34 -25.61
N SER A 73 -15.14 31.58 -26.26
CA SER A 73 -16.45 31.21 -25.69
C SER A 73 -16.28 30.16 -24.60
N PHE A 74 -15.43 29.16 -24.84
CA PHE A 74 -15.14 28.09 -23.87
C PHE A 74 -14.37 28.61 -22.65
N GLU A 75 -13.37 29.49 -22.85
CA GLU A 75 -12.62 30.13 -21.76
C GLU A 75 -13.42 31.22 -21.01
N LEU A 76 -14.38 31.90 -21.64
CA LEU A 76 -15.26 32.84 -20.94
C LEU A 76 -16.36 32.15 -20.12
N GLN A 77 -16.87 31.00 -20.58
CA GLN A 77 -17.93 30.28 -19.86
C GLN A 77 -17.39 29.78 -18.51
N GLN A 78 -16.24 29.10 -18.50
CA GLN A 78 -15.56 28.68 -17.26
C GLN A 78 -15.00 29.83 -16.39
N GLN A 79 -14.98 31.08 -16.88
CA GLN A 79 -14.62 32.27 -16.08
C GLN A 79 -15.83 33.01 -15.50
N LEU A 80 -17.03 32.82 -16.06
CA LEU A 80 -18.27 33.38 -15.51
C LEU A 80 -18.77 32.58 -14.31
N ASP A 81 -18.54 31.26 -14.30
CA ASP A 81 -18.97 30.37 -13.22
C ASP A 81 -18.19 30.60 -11.90
N ARG A 82 -16.97 31.16 -11.98
CA ARG A 82 -16.11 31.45 -10.82
C ARG A 82 -16.42 32.75 -10.09
N ASN A 83 -17.18 33.69 -10.66
CA ASN A 83 -17.32 35.05 -10.12
C ASN A 83 -18.58 35.31 -9.29
N ASN A 84 -19.50 34.33 -9.13
CA ASN A 84 -20.76 34.53 -8.43
C ASN A 84 -20.84 33.96 -7.00
N GLY A 85 -19.75 33.40 -6.46
CA GLY A 85 -19.75 32.74 -5.15
C GLY A 85 -18.68 33.21 -4.17
N VAL A 86 -18.63 34.49 -3.80
CA VAL A 86 -17.88 34.89 -2.57
C VAL A 86 -18.63 35.97 -1.79
N GLY A 87 -19.20 35.55 -0.66
CA GLY A 87 -19.66 36.43 0.41
C GLY A 87 -19.24 35.89 1.78
N ASP A 88 -18.27 36.54 2.44
CA ASP A 88 -18.32 37.03 3.84
C ASP A 88 -16.94 37.61 4.23
N VAL A 89 -16.80 38.88 4.65
CA VAL A 89 -16.97 39.47 6.00
C VAL A 89 -15.93 39.02 7.05
N ARG A 90 -14.92 39.89 7.26
CA ARG A 90 -14.27 40.32 8.55
C ARG A 90 -13.64 39.23 9.45
N ALA A 91 -12.53 39.40 10.19
CA ALA A 91 -11.79 40.56 10.66
C ALA A 91 -10.60 40.11 11.56
N LEU A 92 -9.52 40.91 11.52
CA LEU A 92 -8.68 41.38 12.65
C LEU A 92 -7.60 40.49 13.33
N GLY A 93 -6.36 41.01 13.25
CA GLY A 93 -5.36 41.04 14.34
C GLY A 93 -4.29 39.94 14.26
N GLY A 94 -2.99 40.16 14.05
CA GLY A 94 -2.16 41.33 14.31
C GLY A 94 -1.49 41.25 15.68
N ALA A 95 -0.34 40.56 15.82
CA ALA A 95 0.85 41.04 16.56
C ALA A 95 1.97 39.97 16.76
N LYS A 96 3.17 40.35 16.31
CA LYS A 96 4.47 40.31 17.00
C LYS A 96 5.05 38.98 17.55
N ARG A 97 6.13 38.56 16.88
CA ARG A 97 7.32 37.94 17.49
C ARG A 97 7.96 38.85 18.56
N PRO A 98 8.61 38.26 19.58
CA PRO A 98 10.07 38.35 19.71
C PRO A 98 10.70 36.99 20.13
N SER A 99 11.69 36.47 19.41
CA SER A 99 13.15 36.58 19.67
C SER A 99 13.65 36.05 21.02
N GLN A 100 14.44 34.96 20.93
CA GLN A 100 15.70 34.65 21.64
C GLN A 100 15.75 34.69 23.18
N ALA A 101 16.04 33.52 23.78
CA ALA A 101 17.01 33.40 24.86
C ALA A 101 17.65 31.99 24.91
N ARG A 102 18.92 32.01 25.28
CA ARG A 102 20.00 30.99 25.25
C ARG A 102 19.93 29.97 26.41
N PRO A 103 20.84 28.97 26.47
CA PRO A 103 20.60 27.64 27.02
C PRO A 103 20.82 27.57 28.53
N PHE A 104 20.09 26.66 29.17
CA PHE A 104 20.25 26.34 30.59
C PHE A 104 21.15 25.11 30.74
N ARG A 105 22.30 25.34 31.38
CA ARG A 105 23.25 24.34 31.86
C ARG A 105 22.98 24.17 33.35
N VAL A 106 22.77 22.94 33.83
CA VAL A 106 22.92 22.59 35.24
C VAL A 106 23.72 21.30 35.32
N ASP A 107 24.84 21.40 36.03
CA ASP A 107 25.74 20.31 36.40
C ASP A 107 25.07 19.36 37.42
N GLY A 108 25.66 18.18 37.55
CA GLY A 108 25.05 17.02 38.17
C GLY A 108 24.77 17.07 39.68
N ALA A 109 24.00 16.07 40.10
CA ALA A 109 24.08 15.51 41.44
C ALA A 109 23.59 14.06 41.40
N ALA A 110 24.53 13.17 41.72
CA ALA A 110 24.28 11.79 42.07
C ALA A 110 23.50 11.67 43.40
N ALA A 111 23.03 10.46 43.65
CA ALA A 111 22.54 9.89 44.92
C ALA A 111 21.00 9.86 45.12
N GLY A 112 20.48 8.64 45.16
CA GLY A 112 19.11 8.35 45.57
C GLY A 112 18.76 6.86 45.60
N ALA A 113 19.70 5.98 46.00
CA ALA A 113 19.39 4.58 46.26
C ALA A 113 18.50 4.48 47.51
N GLY A 114 17.22 4.18 47.30
CA GLY A 114 16.25 3.86 48.34
C GLY A 114 16.40 2.41 48.78
N THR A 115 17.11 2.20 49.88
CA THR A 115 17.15 0.93 50.62
C THR A 115 15.82 0.71 51.34
N VAL A 116 15.09 -0.34 50.95
CA VAL A 116 14.04 -0.93 51.77
C VAL A 116 14.58 -2.24 52.31
N ALA A 117 14.92 -2.24 53.60
CA ALA A 117 15.34 -3.42 54.33
C ALA A 117 14.13 -4.19 54.85
N ALA A 118 14.00 -5.46 54.50
CA ALA A 118 13.28 -6.44 55.31
C ALA A 118 13.76 -7.87 54.99
N GLY A 119 14.21 -8.59 56.03
CA GLY A 119 14.19 -10.05 56.07
C GLY A 119 15.51 -10.74 55.77
N GLY A 120 16.16 -11.22 56.83
CA GLY A 120 17.42 -11.93 56.78
C GLY A 120 17.30 -13.38 56.29
N GLY A 121 18.25 -13.75 55.43
CA GLY A 121 18.57 -15.07 54.96
C GLY A 121 19.66 -14.87 53.92
N GLY A 122 20.92 -15.07 54.29
CA GLY A 122 22.06 -14.94 53.37
C GLY A 122 22.10 -16.08 52.36
N GLY A 123 21.06 -16.20 51.54
CA GLY A 123 21.06 -17.07 50.37
C GLY A 123 21.94 -16.43 49.32
N LYS A 124 23.02 -17.12 48.92
CA LYS A 124 23.71 -16.85 47.66
C LYS A 124 22.64 -16.81 46.55
N ALA A 125 22.75 -15.88 45.60
CA ALA A 125 21.86 -15.89 44.45
C ALA A 125 21.87 -17.30 43.81
N PRO A 126 20.71 -17.81 43.34
CA PRO A 126 20.67 -19.10 42.66
C PRO A 126 21.62 -19.05 41.46
N MET A 127 22.36 -20.15 41.26
CA MET A 127 23.34 -20.28 40.17
C MET A 127 22.63 -20.24 38.81
N THR A 128 23.19 -19.52 37.83
CA THR A 128 22.64 -19.47 36.47
C THR A 128 23.14 -20.62 35.60
N GLY A 129 22.53 -20.83 34.42
CA GLY A 129 22.98 -21.84 33.46
C GLY A 129 24.41 -21.60 32.98
N GLU A 130 24.78 -20.34 32.72
CA GLU A 130 26.13 -19.95 32.30
C GLU A 130 27.16 -20.18 33.41
N GLU A 131 26.82 -19.85 34.66
CA GLU A 131 27.66 -20.14 35.81
C GLU A 131 27.86 -21.65 35.99
N ALA A 132 26.81 -22.45 35.79
CA ALA A 132 26.89 -23.91 35.84
C ALA A 132 27.81 -24.47 34.75
N ILE A 133 27.74 -23.93 33.52
CA ILE A 133 28.63 -24.29 32.41
C ILE A 133 30.08 -23.90 32.71
N ALA A 134 30.32 -22.73 33.29
CA ALA A 134 31.66 -22.32 33.68
C ALA A 134 32.27 -23.22 34.78
N VAL A 135 31.45 -23.72 35.71
CA VAL A 135 31.88 -24.71 36.71
C VAL A 135 32.17 -26.06 36.04
N LEU A 136 31.30 -26.50 35.13
CA LEU A 136 31.52 -27.72 34.34
C LEU A 136 32.81 -27.64 33.51
N ASP A 137 33.09 -26.50 32.88
CA ASP A 137 34.32 -26.24 32.14
C ASP A 137 35.56 -26.36 33.03
N ARG A 138 35.55 -25.65 34.16
CA ARG A 138 36.66 -25.64 35.12
C ARG A 138 36.95 -27.02 35.69
N ASP A 139 35.90 -27.78 36.00
CA ASP A 139 35.97 -29.02 36.77
C ASP A 139 35.62 -30.26 35.93
N PHE A 140 35.71 -30.20 34.60
CA PHE A 140 35.24 -31.25 33.68
C PHE A 140 35.65 -32.68 34.06
N ASP A 141 36.95 -32.90 34.33
CA ASP A 141 37.48 -34.22 34.73
C ASP A 141 36.84 -34.76 36.03
N THR A 142 36.41 -33.86 36.91
CA THR A 142 35.70 -34.21 38.15
C THR A 142 34.29 -34.70 37.85
N PHE A 143 33.61 -34.07 36.89
CA PHE A 143 32.28 -34.48 36.44
C PHE A 143 32.33 -35.79 35.65
N ASP A 144 33.23 -35.94 34.66
CA ASP A 144 33.36 -37.15 33.81
C ASP A 144 33.58 -38.45 34.63
N THR A 145 34.22 -38.33 35.79
CA THR A 145 34.52 -39.47 36.66
C THR A 145 33.49 -39.73 37.77
N ALA A 146 32.40 -38.97 37.81
CA ALA A 146 31.47 -38.95 38.93
C ALA A 146 30.70 -40.28 39.06
N ALA A 147 29.94 -40.75 38.08
CA ALA A 147 29.18 -42.01 38.23
C ALA A 147 30.07 -43.26 38.14
N LYS A 148 31.29 -43.11 37.59
CA LYS A 148 32.15 -44.23 37.15
C LYS A 148 33.26 -44.60 38.14
N GLY A 149 33.20 -44.10 39.38
CA GLY A 149 34.16 -44.44 40.43
C GLY A 149 35.61 -44.07 40.10
N GLY A 150 35.83 -42.99 39.33
CA GLY A 150 37.17 -42.48 39.01
C GLY A 150 37.71 -42.81 37.61
N SER A 151 36.97 -43.54 36.76
CA SER A 151 37.40 -43.81 35.37
C SER A 151 36.84 -42.75 34.42
N THR A 152 37.73 -42.06 33.68
CA THR A 152 37.36 -41.09 32.63
C THR A 152 37.01 -41.82 31.33
N ASP A 153 35.93 -41.41 30.67
CA ASP A 153 35.66 -41.78 29.28
C ASP A 153 35.59 -40.56 28.35
N GLY A 154 35.90 -39.37 28.89
CA GLY A 154 35.94 -38.11 28.16
C GLY A 154 34.55 -37.53 27.91
N LYS A 155 33.51 -38.05 28.57
CA LYS A 155 32.11 -37.63 28.40
C LYS A 155 31.42 -37.52 29.75
N VAL A 156 30.73 -36.40 29.94
CA VAL A 156 29.84 -36.19 31.09
C VAL A 156 28.44 -36.62 30.68
N SER A 157 27.93 -37.67 31.30
CA SER A 157 26.56 -38.15 31.13
C SER A 157 25.59 -37.55 32.15
N GLU A 158 24.28 -37.73 31.95
CA GLU A 158 23.27 -37.36 32.96
C GLU A 158 23.49 -38.10 34.30
N ASP A 159 23.95 -39.36 34.27
CA ASP A 159 24.31 -40.11 35.47
C ASP A 159 25.50 -39.46 36.20
N ASP A 160 26.47 -38.93 35.45
CA ASP A 160 27.61 -38.22 36.03
C ASP A 160 27.16 -36.92 36.71
N LEU A 161 26.29 -36.13 36.06
CA LEU A 161 25.66 -34.95 36.68
C LEU A 161 24.91 -35.34 37.95
N GLN A 162 24.10 -36.40 37.91
CA GLN A 162 23.32 -36.85 39.07
C GLN A 162 24.25 -37.27 40.23
N ALA A 163 25.35 -37.97 39.95
CA ALA A 163 26.32 -38.37 40.97
C ALA A 163 27.03 -37.16 41.61
N VAL A 164 27.29 -36.09 40.85
CA VAL A 164 27.81 -34.83 41.40
C VAL A 164 26.75 -34.14 42.26
N ALA A 165 25.50 -34.02 41.76
CA ALA A 165 24.40 -33.35 42.46
C ALA A 165 24.05 -34.03 43.79
N ASP A 166 24.01 -35.36 43.83
CA ASP A 166 23.76 -36.16 45.04
C ASP A 166 24.94 -36.22 46.01
N ASN A 167 26.06 -35.57 45.64
CA ASN A 167 27.33 -35.61 46.34
C ASN A 167 27.83 -37.04 46.62
N GLU A 168 27.76 -37.94 45.64
CA GLU A 168 28.08 -39.34 45.85
C GLU A 168 29.53 -39.53 46.33
N GLY A 169 29.65 -40.04 47.56
CA GLY A 169 30.95 -40.27 48.21
C GLY A 169 31.53 -39.05 48.92
N ASP A 170 30.73 -38.01 49.20
CA ASP A 170 31.09 -36.81 49.97
C ASP A 170 32.34 -36.08 49.42
N ARG A 171 32.48 -36.04 48.10
CA ARG A 171 33.71 -35.57 47.41
C ARG A 171 33.53 -34.31 46.56
N PHE A 172 32.31 -33.82 46.40
CA PHE A 172 32.02 -32.67 45.55
C PHE A 172 31.75 -31.42 46.38
N THR A 173 32.21 -30.28 45.88
CA THR A 173 31.96 -28.98 46.51
C THR A 173 30.49 -28.58 46.36
N GLU A 174 30.01 -27.68 47.22
CA GLU A 174 28.64 -27.12 47.09
C GLU A 174 28.42 -26.44 45.73
N GLU A 175 29.46 -25.81 45.19
CA GLU A 175 29.39 -25.15 43.86
C GLU A 175 29.23 -26.18 42.73
N GLN A 176 29.95 -27.30 42.79
CA GLN A 176 29.82 -28.39 41.81
C GLN A 176 28.44 -29.05 41.89
N GLN A 177 27.95 -29.31 43.10
CA GLN A 177 26.60 -29.84 43.33
C GLN A 177 25.53 -28.91 42.75
N GLN A 178 25.67 -27.60 42.95
CA GLN A 178 24.74 -26.60 42.39
C GLN A 178 24.79 -26.58 40.86
N ALA A 179 25.98 -26.59 40.26
CA ALA A 179 26.13 -26.60 38.80
C ALA A 179 25.51 -27.86 38.17
N ALA A 180 25.77 -29.03 38.77
CA ALA A 180 25.16 -30.27 38.32
C ALA A 180 23.63 -30.24 38.45
N GLN A 181 23.11 -29.74 39.57
CA GLN A 181 21.67 -29.61 39.78
C GLN A 181 21.01 -28.67 38.75
N VAL A 182 21.64 -27.53 38.44
CA VAL A 182 21.15 -26.60 37.40
C VAL A 182 21.08 -27.28 36.04
N LEU A 183 22.11 -28.02 35.63
CA LEU A 183 22.12 -28.73 34.34
C LEU A 183 21.16 -29.93 34.29
N ILE A 184 20.81 -30.52 35.43
CA ILE A 184 19.75 -31.55 35.51
C ILE A 184 18.37 -30.92 35.39
N ASP A 185 18.14 -29.82 36.12
CA ASP A 185 16.85 -29.13 36.17
C ASP A 185 16.57 -28.31 34.90
N SER A 186 17.61 -28.06 34.09
CA SER A 186 17.54 -27.33 32.83
C SER A 186 17.93 -28.19 31.62
N PRO A 187 16.98 -28.93 31.04
CA PRO A 187 17.19 -29.61 29.77
C PRO A 187 17.67 -28.65 28.68
N THR A 188 17.21 -27.39 28.65
CA THR A 188 17.60 -26.42 27.62
C THR A 188 19.10 -26.12 27.65
N TYR A 189 19.67 -25.76 28.81
CA TYR A 189 21.12 -25.54 28.90
C TYR A 189 21.91 -26.82 28.70
N ARG A 190 21.41 -27.97 29.19
CA ARG A 190 22.09 -29.25 28.97
C ARG A 190 22.19 -29.60 27.49
N ASN A 191 21.10 -29.45 26.73
CA ASN A 191 21.06 -29.74 25.29
C ASN A 191 21.95 -28.76 24.51
N PHE A 192 21.95 -27.47 24.88
CA PHE A 192 22.84 -26.47 24.29
C PHE A 192 24.32 -26.82 24.44
N VAL A 193 24.71 -27.29 25.63
CA VAL A 193 26.08 -27.72 25.90
C VAL A 193 26.39 -29.04 25.21
N ASP A 194 25.45 -29.97 25.10
CA ASP A 194 25.62 -31.28 24.46
C ASP A 194 25.98 -31.18 22.98
N VAL A 195 25.57 -30.10 22.31
CA VAL A 195 25.98 -29.79 20.93
C VAL A 195 26.88 -28.57 20.83
N GLY A 196 27.54 -28.22 21.94
CA GLY A 196 28.39 -27.06 22.10
C GLY A 196 29.45 -26.87 21.01
N ALA A 197 29.97 -27.97 20.46
CA ALA A 197 30.99 -27.98 19.42
C ALA A 197 30.46 -27.55 18.03
N GLY A 198 29.17 -27.22 17.89
CA GLY A 198 28.53 -26.84 16.63
C GLY A 198 28.38 -28.01 15.64
N ARG A 199 28.48 -29.26 16.12
CA ARG A 199 28.36 -30.47 15.32
C ARG A 199 27.75 -31.61 16.11
N GLY A 200 27.05 -32.51 15.43
CA GLY A 200 26.38 -33.63 16.07
C GLY A 200 24.93 -33.31 16.41
N ASN A 201 24.26 -34.24 17.08
CA ASN A 201 22.92 -34.08 17.60
C ASN A 201 22.98 -34.18 19.11
N VAL A 202 21.97 -33.65 19.80
CA VAL A 202 21.74 -33.89 21.22
C VAL A 202 21.67 -35.41 21.43
N ASP A 203 22.67 -35.97 22.12
CA ASP A 203 22.86 -37.39 22.36
C ASP A 203 22.90 -37.76 23.86
N GLY A 204 22.83 -36.75 24.73
CA GLY A 204 22.84 -36.87 26.18
C GLY A 204 24.23 -37.04 26.79
N THR A 205 25.30 -36.77 26.03
CA THR A 205 26.68 -36.90 26.50
C THR A 205 27.56 -35.72 26.11
N ILE A 206 27.90 -34.91 27.11
CA ILE A 206 28.70 -33.70 26.93
C ILE A 206 30.19 -34.05 26.88
N SER A 207 30.85 -33.82 25.75
CA SER A 207 32.31 -33.95 25.62
C SER A 207 33.04 -32.66 25.99
N ARG A 208 34.37 -32.75 26.15
CA ARG A 208 35.19 -31.56 26.40
C ARG A 208 35.10 -30.53 25.26
N GLU A 209 35.06 -31.00 24.01
CA GLU A 209 34.91 -30.13 22.85
C GLU A 209 33.55 -29.41 22.85
N ASP A 210 32.50 -30.05 23.38
CA ASP A 210 31.19 -29.43 23.48
C ASP A 210 31.18 -28.34 24.54
N VAL A 211 31.77 -28.59 25.72
CA VAL A 211 31.90 -27.54 26.75
C VAL A 211 32.74 -26.36 26.26
N ASP A 212 33.89 -26.62 25.62
CA ASP A 212 34.75 -25.56 25.08
C ASP A 212 33.96 -24.70 24.06
N GLY A 213 33.19 -25.33 23.17
CA GLY A 213 32.36 -24.63 22.19
C GLY A 213 31.19 -23.84 22.81
N ALA A 214 30.52 -24.39 23.82
CA ALA A 214 29.45 -23.69 24.53
C ALA A 214 29.97 -22.46 25.30
N VAL A 215 31.15 -22.57 25.93
CA VAL A 215 31.81 -21.44 26.60
C VAL A 215 32.21 -20.37 25.60
N ASP A 216 32.75 -20.77 24.43
CA ASP A 216 33.09 -19.84 23.36
C ASP A 216 31.85 -19.09 22.83
N THR A 217 30.71 -19.78 22.63
CA THR A 217 29.45 -19.13 22.25
C THR A 217 28.95 -18.19 23.35
N ILE A 218 28.90 -18.61 24.62
CA ILE A 218 28.45 -17.73 25.72
C ILE A 218 29.30 -16.46 25.78
N ALA A 219 30.60 -16.56 25.53
CA ALA A 219 31.50 -15.41 25.53
C ALA A 219 31.20 -14.36 24.43
N THR A 220 30.40 -14.70 23.40
CA THR A 220 29.96 -13.72 22.39
C THR A 220 28.85 -12.81 22.90
N GLY A 221 28.09 -13.24 23.92
CA GLY A 221 26.92 -12.51 24.45
C GLY A 221 25.66 -12.61 23.58
N THR A 222 25.66 -13.48 22.55
CA THR A 222 24.57 -13.69 21.58
C THR A 222 24.26 -15.18 21.43
N TYR A 223 24.22 -15.91 22.55
CA TYR A 223 24.10 -17.38 22.56
C TYR A 223 22.65 -17.88 22.64
N GLN A 224 21.69 -16.95 22.79
CA GLN A 224 20.30 -17.25 23.10
C GLN A 224 19.59 -17.96 21.94
N ASP A 225 19.91 -17.63 20.70
CA ASP A 225 19.38 -18.35 19.52
C ASP A 225 19.87 -19.80 19.50
N GLU A 226 21.16 -20.06 19.74
CA GLU A 226 21.71 -21.42 19.82
C GLU A 226 21.16 -22.21 21.02
N LEU A 227 20.90 -21.54 22.14
CA LEU A 227 20.23 -22.10 23.30
C LEU A 227 18.80 -22.53 22.94
N LEU A 228 18.07 -21.69 22.21
CA LEU A 228 16.71 -22.00 21.76
C LEU A 228 16.69 -23.09 20.70
N ASP A 229 17.56 -23.07 19.69
CA ASP A 229 17.61 -24.02 18.57
C ASP A 229 17.69 -25.50 19.04
N THR A 230 18.17 -25.72 20.26
CA THR A 230 18.38 -27.05 20.83
C THR A 230 17.50 -27.32 22.06
N ALA A 231 16.63 -26.38 22.43
CA ALA A 231 15.91 -26.40 23.70
C ALA A 231 15.03 -27.65 23.87
N ALA A 232 14.39 -28.16 22.81
CA ALA A 232 13.57 -29.37 22.88
C ALA A 232 14.37 -30.68 22.92
N GLY A 233 15.70 -30.62 22.75
CA GLY A 233 16.58 -31.80 22.75
C GLY A 233 16.39 -32.69 21.52
N LYS A 234 15.99 -32.11 20.39
CA LYS A 234 15.79 -32.82 19.13
C LYS A 234 16.71 -32.26 18.05
N GLY A 235 17.47 -33.13 17.40
CA GLY A 235 18.38 -32.71 16.34
C GLY A 235 19.68 -32.11 16.88
N GLY A 236 20.31 -31.24 16.10
CA GLY A 236 21.50 -30.48 16.47
C GLY A 236 21.32 -29.04 16.04
N ARG A 237 22.37 -28.23 16.12
CA ARG A 237 22.33 -26.82 15.68
C ARG A 237 22.07 -26.73 14.18
N ASP A 238 20.85 -26.40 13.78
CA ASP A 238 20.44 -26.26 12.38
C ASP A 238 19.84 -24.87 12.06
N GLY A 239 19.80 -23.98 13.06
CA GLY A 239 19.35 -22.61 12.95
C GLY A 239 17.83 -22.48 12.87
N LYS A 240 17.07 -23.46 13.37
CA LYS A 240 15.61 -23.48 13.30
C LYS A 240 15.00 -23.72 14.66
N VAL A 241 14.49 -22.64 15.23
CA VAL A 241 13.67 -22.69 16.45
C VAL A 241 12.24 -23.12 16.10
N GLY A 242 11.88 -24.35 16.48
CA GLY A 242 10.53 -24.89 16.34
C GLY A 242 9.62 -24.55 17.53
N ASN A 243 8.32 -24.84 17.40
CA ASN A 243 7.38 -24.67 18.52
C ASN A 243 7.74 -25.51 19.75
N ASP A 244 8.29 -26.71 19.55
CA ASP A 244 8.74 -27.55 20.66
C ASP A 244 9.89 -26.87 21.43
N ASP A 245 10.78 -26.18 20.73
CA ASP A 245 11.92 -25.47 21.30
C ASP A 245 11.47 -24.25 22.10
N VAL A 246 10.53 -23.47 21.55
CA VAL A 246 9.88 -22.36 22.25
C VAL A 246 9.23 -22.84 23.54
N VAL A 247 8.44 -23.92 23.47
CA VAL A 247 7.76 -24.47 24.67
C VAL A 247 8.78 -24.94 25.70
N ALA A 248 9.84 -25.63 25.27
CA ALA A 248 10.90 -26.08 26.15
C ALA A 248 11.57 -24.90 26.86
N ALA A 249 12.06 -23.91 26.10
CA ALA A 249 12.74 -22.72 26.64
C ALA A 249 11.86 -21.91 27.59
N LEU A 250 10.58 -21.69 27.26
CA LEU A 250 9.65 -20.97 28.13
C LEU A 250 9.35 -21.70 29.44
N SER A 251 9.37 -23.04 29.42
CA SER A 251 9.12 -23.88 30.60
C SER A 251 10.34 -24.14 31.48
N ASP A 252 11.55 -23.94 30.95
CA ASP A 252 12.80 -24.28 31.61
C ASP A 252 13.14 -23.27 32.72
N PRO A 253 13.36 -23.71 33.98
CA PRO A 253 13.57 -22.80 35.11
C PRO A 253 14.90 -22.04 35.09
N ALA A 254 15.92 -22.53 34.37
CA ALA A 254 17.23 -21.87 34.32
C ALA A 254 17.33 -20.87 33.16
N VAL A 255 16.45 -20.93 32.15
CA VAL A 255 16.36 -19.90 31.12
C VAL A 255 15.96 -18.56 31.78
N PRO A 256 16.75 -17.48 31.61
CA PRO A 256 16.48 -16.18 32.21
C PRO A 256 15.09 -15.66 31.86
N GLN A 257 14.44 -15.00 32.83
CA GLN A 257 13.09 -14.47 32.62
C GLN A 257 13.08 -13.40 31.53
N GLU A 258 14.17 -12.63 31.43
CA GLU A 258 14.36 -11.61 30.41
C GLU A 258 14.34 -12.22 29.00
N THR A 259 15.03 -13.35 28.81
CA THR A 259 15.00 -14.12 27.55
C THR A 259 13.58 -14.61 27.25
N LYS A 260 12.84 -15.10 28.25
CA LYS A 260 11.43 -15.51 28.06
C LYS A 260 10.52 -14.35 27.69
N ASP A 261 10.74 -13.19 28.30
CA ASP A 261 9.96 -11.99 28.00
C ASP A 261 10.25 -11.52 26.55
N ALA A 262 11.50 -11.58 26.10
CA ALA A 262 11.89 -11.30 24.71
C ALA A 262 11.29 -12.31 23.71
N ILE A 263 11.36 -13.63 23.98
CA ILE A 263 10.70 -14.66 23.16
C ILE A 263 9.20 -14.35 23.03
N ASN A 264 8.53 -14.06 24.15
CA ASN A 264 7.09 -13.78 24.14
C ASN A 264 6.75 -12.49 23.38
N LEU A 265 7.62 -11.47 23.41
CA LEU A 265 7.46 -10.26 22.62
C LEU A 265 7.57 -10.56 21.12
N LEU A 266 8.63 -11.25 20.69
CA LEU A 266 8.85 -11.58 19.28
C LEU A 266 7.74 -12.47 18.71
N LEU A 267 7.20 -13.40 19.50
CA LEU A 267 6.05 -14.23 19.10
C LEU A 267 4.75 -13.44 18.90
N GLN A 268 4.67 -12.19 19.37
CA GLN A 268 3.53 -11.31 19.17
C GLN A 268 3.62 -10.51 17.86
N SER A 269 4.74 -10.55 17.14
CA SER A 269 4.87 -9.86 15.86
C SER A 269 4.01 -10.51 14.77
N SER A 270 3.82 -9.82 13.65
CA SER A 270 3.14 -10.34 12.45
C SER A 270 3.82 -11.58 11.88
N GLU A 271 5.14 -11.67 11.97
CA GLU A 271 5.94 -12.85 11.59
C GLU A 271 5.80 -14.01 12.60
N GLY A 272 5.42 -13.71 13.85
CA GLY A 272 5.22 -14.71 14.90
C GLY A 272 6.46 -15.57 15.14
N SER A 273 6.35 -16.88 14.88
CA SER A 273 7.48 -17.81 15.02
C SER A 273 8.35 -17.94 13.78
N GLU A 274 7.98 -17.30 12.67
CA GLU A 274 8.85 -17.25 11.49
C GLU A 274 10.15 -16.54 11.88
N ASP A 275 11.29 -17.12 11.50
CA ASP A 275 12.65 -16.64 11.81
C ASP A 275 12.92 -16.17 13.25
N LEU A 276 12.28 -16.79 14.25
CA LEU A 276 12.51 -16.44 15.66
C LEU A 276 13.99 -16.62 16.08
N SER A 277 14.67 -17.60 15.48
CA SER A 277 16.10 -17.83 15.69
C SER A 277 16.94 -16.64 15.23
N GLY A 278 16.72 -16.16 14.00
CA GLY A 278 17.42 -14.99 13.46
C GLY A 278 17.16 -13.76 14.30
N ALA A 279 15.89 -13.47 14.60
CA ALA A 279 15.50 -12.31 15.39
C ALA A 279 16.13 -12.32 16.80
N LEU A 280 16.21 -13.47 17.48
CA LEU A 280 16.87 -13.58 18.79
C LEU A 280 18.39 -13.52 18.71
N GLY A 281 18.99 -14.09 17.65
CA GLY A 281 20.44 -14.11 17.46
C GLY A 281 21.04 -12.73 17.18
N GLU A 282 20.21 -11.79 16.71
CA GLU A 282 20.60 -10.39 16.51
C GLU A 282 20.58 -9.57 17.81
N LEU A 283 19.91 -10.05 18.87
CA LEU A 283 19.80 -9.33 20.13
C LEU A 283 21.00 -9.58 21.04
N THR A 284 21.50 -8.51 21.63
CA THR A 284 22.42 -8.52 22.77
C THR A 284 21.67 -8.71 24.09
N GLU A 285 22.39 -9.09 25.15
CA GLU A 285 21.84 -9.16 26.51
C GLU A 285 21.15 -7.85 26.97
N SER A 286 21.66 -6.70 26.53
CA SER A 286 21.06 -5.40 26.87
C SER A 286 19.70 -5.22 26.20
N GLU A 287 19.58 -5.60 24.92
CA GLU A 287 18.35 -5.45 24.16
C GLU A 287 17.28 -6.45 24.65
N ILE A 288 17.70 -7.65 25.07
CA ILE A 288 16.83 -8.62 25.77
C ILE A 288 16.32 -8.04 27.11
N ALA A 289 17.19 -7.38 27.87
CA ALA A 289 16.81 -6.74 29.13
C ALA A 289 15.85 -5.57 28.89
N ASP A 290 16.05 -4.78 27.83
CA ASP A 290 15.17 -3.67 27.45
C ASP A 290 13.78 -4.18 27.01
N ALA A 291 13.72 -5.28 26.25
CA ALA A 291 12.47 -5.95 25.88
C ALA A 291 11.69 -6.44 27.12
N SER A 292 12.39 -7.04 28.08
CA SER A 292 11.79 -7.44 29.36
C SER A 292 11.31 -6.24 30.18
N ALA A 293 12.09 -5.15 30.24
CA ALA A 293 11.67 -3.94 30.92
C ALA A 293 10.40 -3.33 30.32
N LEU A 294 10.28 -3.32 28.98
CA LEU A 294 9.11 -2.84 28.24
C LEU A 294 7.86 -3.69 28.55
N THR A 295 7.96 -5.01 28.36
CA THR A 295 6.81 -5.94 28.45
C THR A 295 6.26 -6.12 29.86
N ARG A 296 7.07 -5.87 30.90
CA ARG A 296 6.66 -5.97 32.31
C ARG A 296 5.97 -4.73 32.85
N THR A 297 5.83 -3.68 32.04
CA THR A 297 5.09 -2.47 32.45
C THR A 297 3.58 -2.75 32.55
N PRO A 298 2.87 -2.17 33.54
CA PRO A 298 1.42 -2.23 33.59
C PRO A 298 0.75 -1.66 32.32
N GLU A 299 1.37 -0.65 31.72
CA GLU A 299 0.91 0.01 30.50
C GLU A 299 0.95 -0.95 29.30
N TYR A 300 2.04 -1.69 29.10
CA TYR A 300 2.12 -2.72 28.05
C TYR A 300 1.08 -3.82 28.26
N ALA A 301 0.92 -4.30 29.49
CA ALA A 301 -0.07 -5.32 29.82
C ALA A 301 -1.52 -4.88 29.53
N ALA A 302 -1.79 -3.57 29.56
CA ALA A 302 -3.10 -2.98 29.27
C ALA A 302 -3.38 -2.75 27.78
N LEU A 303 -2.38 -2.91 26.90
CA LEU A 303 -2.55 -2.78 25.46
C LEU A 303 -3.48 -3.85 24.88
N SER A 304 -4.14 -3.50 23.77
CA SER A 304 -4.91 -4.46 22.97
C SER A 304 -3.99 -5.51 22.32
N GLY A 305 -4.56 -6.55 21.72
CA GLY A 305 -3.76 -7.54 20.99
C GLY A 305 -3.03 -6.93 19.79
N GLU A 306 -3.74 -6.07 19.05
CA GLU A 306 -3.23 -5.34 17.90
C GLU A 306 -2.13 -4.35 18.29
N ASP A 307 -2.32 -3.58 19.36
CA ASP A 307 -1.30 -2.64 19.85
C ASP A 307 -0.02 -3.37 20.31
N ARG A 308 -0.16 -4.53 20.95
CA ARG A 308 1.01 -5.35 21.33
C ARG A 308 1.75 -5.90 20.11
N GLN A 309 1.01 -6.27 19.06
CA GLN A 309 1.61 -6.68 17.80
C GLN A 309 2.39 -5.53 17.16
N LEU A 310 1.85 -4.30 17.15
CA LEU A 310 2.59 -3.12 16.65
C LEU A 310 3.88 -2.84 17.42
N VAL A 311 3.86 -3.00 18.75
CA VAL A 311 5.06 -2.88 19.59
C VAL A 311 6.06 -3.98 19.28
N ALA A 312 5.60 -5.21 19.11
CA ALA A 312 6.45 -6.36 18.77
C ALA A 312 7.08 -6.22 17.38
N ASP A 313 6.30 -5.78 16.38
CA ASP A 313 6.77 -5.47 15.03
C ASP A 313 7.85 -4.39 15.06
N ALA A 314 7.59 -3.26 15.73
CA ALA A 314 8.56 -2.18 15.85
C ALA A 314 9.87 -2.62 16.52
N PHE A 315 9.79 -3.43 17.59
CA PHE A 315 10.96 -3.95 18.29
C PHE A 315 11.76 -4.93 17.41
N ARG A 316 11.06 -5.83 16.71
CA ARG A 316 11.66 -6.83 15.83
C ARG A 316 12.34 -6.18 14.63
N ASP A 317 11.63 -5.32 13.91
CA ASP A 317 12.11 -4.68 12.69
C ASP A 317 13.29 -3.75 12.97
N SER A 318 13.35 -3.14 14.16
CA SER A 318 14.49 -2.33 14.59
C SER A 318 15.68 -3.15 15.11
N GLY A 319 15.62 -4.48 15.09
CA GLY A 319 16.65 -5.35 15.67
C GLY A 319 16.87 -5.10 17.18
N GLY A 320 15.83 -4.72 17.91
CA GLY A 320 15.91 -4.38 19.32
C GLY A 320 16.54 -3.03 19.66
N ASP A 321 16.73 -2.12 18.68
CA ASP A 321 17.35 -0.81 18.91
C ASP A 321 16.86 -0.10 20.19
N ALA A 322 17.82 0.31 21.02
CA ALA A 322 17.53 0.88 22.33
C ALA A 322 16.78 2.22 22.26
N ALA A 323 16.97 3.02 21.20
CA ALA A 323 16.24 4.28 21.04
C ALA A 323 14.78 4.02 20.65
N VAL A 324 14.51 3.04 19.79
CA VAL A 324 13.15 2.61 19.43
C VAL A 324 12.44 2.02 20.64
N THR A 325 13.09 1.13 21.40
CA THR A 325 12.53 0.54 22.63
C THR A 325 12.21 1.62 23.67
N ALA A 326 13.10 2.61 23.83
CA ALA A 326 12.84 3.76 24.71
C ALA A 326 11.70 4.66 24.21
N GLU A 327 11.55 4.85 22.90
CA GLU A 327 10.44 5.59 22.30
C GLU A 327 9.10 4.88 22.53
N LEU A 328 9.05 3.56 22.30
CA LEU A 328 7.87 2.72 22.59
C LEU A 328 7.48 2.85 24.07
N GLN A 329 8.44 2.66 24.98
CA GLN A 329 8.19 2.78 26.41
C GLN A 329 7.69 4.18 26.79
N SER A 330 8.35 5.23 26.30
CA SER A 330 7.96 6.62 26.58
C SER A 330 6.58 6.94 26.03
N THR A 331 6.23 6.41 24.86
CA THR A 331 4.94 6.62 24.21
C THR A 331 3.83 5.94 25.02
N ILE A 332 3.97 4.66 25.34
CA ILE A 332 2.93 3.93 26.08
C ILE A 332 2.77 4.46 27.51
N GLN A 333 3.83 5.02 28.13
CA GLN A 333 3.75 5.65 29.46
C GLN A 333 3.27 7.11 29.42
N GLY A 334 3.19 7.70 28.23
CA GLY A 334 2.82 9.10 28.03
C GLY A 334 1.37 9.40 28.43
N ALA A 335 1.15 10.56 29.04
CA ALA A 335 -0.19 10.97 29.47
C ALA A 335 -1.16 11.12 28.28
N ASP A 336 -0.67 11.60 27.14
CA ASP A 336 -1.48 11.78 25.92
C ASP A 336 -1.94 10.40 25.41
N PHE A 337 -1.02 9.43 25.30
CA PHE A 337 -1.36 8.06 24.94
C PHE A 337 -2.36 7.42 25.93
N GLN A 338 -2.11 7.55 27.23
CA GLN A 338 -2.96 6.96 28.27
C GLN A 338 -4.37 7.58 28.34
N SER A 339 -4.54 8.83 27.88
CA SER A 339 -5.83 9.51 27.86
C SER A 339 -6.55 9.47 26.51
N GLY A 340 -5.86 9.03 25.45
CA GLY A 340 -6.40 8.91 24.11
C GLY A 340 -7.40 7.76 23.94
N THR A 341 -8.13 7.78 22.83
CA THR A 341 -9.04 6.69 22.44
C THR A 341 -8.26 5.42 22.08
N ALA A 342 -8.96 4.33 21.76
CA ALA A 342 -8.28 3.13 21.26
C ALA A 342 -7.60 3.42 19.92
N GLU A 343 -8.30 4.13 19.03
CA GLU A 343 -7.86 4.50 17.69
C GLU A 343 -6.66 5.44 17.73
N GLU A 344 -6.66 6.46 18.61
CA GLU A 344 -5.51 7.38 18.77
C GLU A 344 -4.25 6.65 19.27
N ARG A 345 -4.43 5.65 20.15
CA ARG A 345 -3.33 4.83 20.65
C ARG A 345 -2.77 3.91 19.57
N THR A 346 -3.63 3.23 18.83
CA THR A 346 -3.21 2.39 17.70
C THR A 346 -2.49 3.22 16.65
N ALA A 347 -3.00 4.41 16.29
CA ALA A 347 -2.35 5.30 15.34
C ALA A 347 -0.94 5.74 15.80
N ALA A 348 -0.76 6.04 17.09
CA ALA A 348 0.55 6.40 17.64
C ALA A 348 1.55 5.23 17.52
N LEU A 349 1.12 4.00 17.79
CA LEU A 349 1.97 2.81 17.67
C LEU A 349 2.22 2.43 16.21
N SER A 350 1.22 2.54 15.32
CA SER A 350 1.36 2.33 13.89
C SER A 350 2.39 3.27 13.27
N ARG A 351 2.46 4.51 13.75
CA ARG A 351 3.49 5.47 13.32
C ARG A 351 4.89 5.01 13.72
N ILE A 352 5.09 4.52 14.94
CA ILE A 352 6.40 4.03 15.39
C ILE A 352 6.78 2.77 14.61
N ALA A 353 5.84 1.83 14.43
CA ALA A 353 6.06 0.61 13.65
C ALA A 353 6.40 0.91 12.19
N LEU A 354 5.69 1.85 11.54
CA LEU A 354 5.99 2.29 10.17
C LEU A 354 7.40 2.86 10.05
N LEU A 355 7.79 3.79 10.94
CA LEU A 355 9.05 4.51 10.81
C LEU A 355 10.29 3.69 11.20
N ASN A 356 10.08 2.49 11.73
CA ASN A 356 11.14 1.54 12.09
C ASN A 356 10.95 0.18 11.39
N SER A 357 10.10 0.12 10.34
CA SER A 357 9.91 -1.11 9.59
C SER A 357 11.07 -1.34 8.62
N THR A 358 11.37 -2.60 8.32
CA THR A 358 12.45 -2.95 7.40
C THR A 358 12.19 -2.39 5.98
N GLU A 359 10.93 -2.32 5.56
CA GLU A 359 10.53 -1.75 4.27
C GLU A 359 10.76 -0.25 4.21
N PHE A 360 10.48 0.47 5.31
CA PHE A 360 10.77 1.90 5.38
C PHE A 360 12.27 2.18 5.29
N ASP A 361 13.09 1.39 5.99
CA ASP A 361 14.55 1.51 5.96
C ASP A 361 15.15 1.12 4.61
N ALA A 362 14.50 0.22 3.86
CA ALA A 362 14.91 -0.16 2.52
C ALA A 362 14.64 0.93 1.46
N LEU A 363 13.75 1.91 1.74
CA LEU A 363 13.47 3.01 0.83
C LEU A 363 14.64 4.01 0.74
N PRO A 364 14.88 4.63 -0.43
CA PRO A 364 15.78 5.77 -0.53
C PRO A 364 15.39 6.89 0.44
N THR A 365 16.37 7.65 0.95
CA THR A 365 16.10 8.77 1.88
C THR A 365 15.07 9.76 1.34
N SER A 366 15.04 10.02 0.03
CA SER A 366 14.04 10.89 -0.59
C SER A 366 12.62 10.37 -0.43
N ASP A 367 12.41 9.06 -0.49
CA ASP A 367 11.10 8.42 -0.37
C ASP A 367 10.68 8.29 1.10
N GLN A 368 11.64 8.04 2.00
CA GLN A 368 11.40 8.15 3.45
C GLN A 368 10.92 9.57 3.83
N ASP A 369 11.50 10.60 3.21
CA ASP A 369 11.08 11.99 3.44
C ASP A 369 9.66 12.25 2.93
N LEU A 370 9.21 11.61 1.83
CA LEU A 370 7.82 11.68 1.37
C LEU A 370 6.84 11.09 2.40
N ILE A 371 7.19 9.94 3.01
CA ILE A 371 6.39 9.32 4.07
C ILE A 371 6.32 10.23 5.31
N ARG A 372 7.46 10.78 5.75
CA ARG A 372 7.50 11.72 6.89
C ARG A 372 6.70 13.00 6.61
N ASP A 373 6.79 13.51 5.39
CA ASP A 373 5.99 14.67 4.94
C ASP A 373 4.50 14.34 4.93
N THR A 374 4.11 13.15 4.48
CA THR A 374 2.71 12.68 4.49
C THR A 374 2.16 12.65 5.92
N LEU A 375 2.86 11.97 6.84
CA LEU A 375 2.49 11.90 8.26
C LEU A 375 2.44 13.27 8.97
N THR A 376 3.20 14.25 8.47
CA THR A 376 3.25 15.60 9.04
C THR A 376 2.10 16.47 8.55
N ASN A 377 1.65 16.25 7.31
CA ASN A 377 0.63 17.08 6.66
C ASN A 377 -0.78 16.46 6.65
N ALA A 378 -0.92 15.20 7.09
CA ALA A 378 -2.20 14.55 7.28
C ALA A 378 -3.11 15.31 8.25
N ASP A 379 -4.43 15.22 8.05
CA ASP A 379 -5.40 15.75 8.99
C ASP A 379 -5.25 15.05 10.34
N ALA A 380 -5.23 15.80 11.44
CA ALA A 380 -5.04 15.24 12.78
C ALA A 380 -6.17 14.28 13.22
N THR A 381 -7.31 14.33 12.54
CA THR A 381 -8.45 13.42 12.76
C THR A 381 -8.39 12.16 11.90
N ASP A 382 -7.53 12.12 10.88
CA ASP A 382 -7.27 10.93 10.07
C ASP A 382 -6.18 10.08 10.73
N LEU A 383 -6.63 9.16 11.58
CA LEU A 383 -5.78 8.29 12.37
C LEU A 383 -5.27 7.06 11.60
N ALA A 384 -5.77 6.80 10.39
CA ALA A 384 -5.45 5.60 9.62
C ALA A 384 -4.19 5.74 8.75
N VAL A 385 -3.80 6.97 8.38
CA VAL A 385 -2.69 7.27 7.46
C VAL A 385 -1.40 6.48 7.74
N ALA A 386 -0.99 6.34 9.01
CA ALA A 386 0.22 5.61 9.34
C ALA A 386 0.09 4.09 9.09
N GLY A 387 -1.08 3.52 9.40
CA GLY A 387 -1.38 2.12 9.13
C GLY A 387 -1.48 1.83 7.63
N ASP A 388 -2.09 2.74 6.86
CA ASP A 388 -2.25 2.58 5.42
C ASP A 388 -0.91 2.73 4.68
N LEU A 389 -0.06 3.69 5.09
CA LEU A 389 1.30 3.81 4.55
C LEU A 389 2.13 2.58 4.82
N ARG A 390 2.00 2.00 6.02
CA ARG A 390 2.68 0.76 6.38
C ARG A 390 2.22 -0.39 5.50
N SER A 391 0.90 -0.55 5.35
CA SER A 391 0.32 -1.58 4.48
C SER A 391 0.79 -1.44 3.03
N LEU A 392 0.80 -0.20 2.50
CA LEU A 392 1.28 0.09 1.15
C LEU A 392 2.74 -0.31 0.93
N ILE A 393 3.66 0.04 1.84
CA ILE A 393 5.08 -0.28 1.65
C ILE A 393 5.41 -1.75 1.91
N GLN A 394 4.58 -2.43 2.71
CA GLN A 394 4.65 -3.87 2.96
C GLN A 394 4.03 -4.70 1.83
N ASN A 395 3.27 -4.07 0.93
CA ASN A 395 2.70 -4.76 -0.21
C ASN A 395 3.81 -5.30 -1.13
N PRO A 396 3.89 -6.61 -1.39
CA PRO A 396 4.93 -7.20 -2.24
C PRO A 396 4.86 -6.70 -3.70
N ASN A 397 3.67 -6.28 -4.17
CA ASN A 397 3.52 -5.67 -5.48
C ASN A 397 4.09 -4.25 -5.50
N PHE A 398 4.03 -3.51 -4.39
CA PHE A 398 4.71 -2.22 -4.24
C PHE A 398 6.22 -2.44 -4.25
N ASP A 399 6.71 -3.40 -3.46
CA ASP A 399 8.14 -3.72 -3.43
C ASP A 399 8.70 -4.12 -4.81
N GLY A 400 7.90 -4.83 -5.60
CA GLY A 400 8.24 -5.23 -6.97
C GLY A 400 8.30 -4.10 -8.00
N LEU A 401 7.88 -2.88 -7.66
CA LEU A 401 7.94 -1.73 -8.57
C LEU A 401 9.36 -1.18 -8.76
N SER A 402 9.58 -0.43 -9.84
CA SER A 402 10.81 0.34 -10.01
C SER A 402 10.90 1.45 -8.95
N ALA A 403 12.12 1.95 -8.70
CA ALA A 403 12.33 3.06 -7.76
C ALA A 403 11.52 4.30 -8.16
N GLU A 404 11.46 4.64 -9.45
CA GLU A 404 10.70 5.79 -9.95
C GLU A 404 9.19 5.63 -9.72
N ALA A 405 8.67 4.40 -9.85
CA ALA A 405 7.25 4.11 -9.61
C ALA A 405 6.91 4.17 -8.11
N LYS A 406 7.77 3.64 -7.23
CA LYS A 406 7.66 3.81 -5.77
C LYS A 406 7.64 5.29 -5.40
N THR A 407 8.59 6.08 -5.91
CA THR A 407 8.63 7.54 -5.69
C THR A 407 7.35 8.22 -6.20
N SER A 408 6.80 7.79 -7.33
CA SER A 408 5.56 8.37 -7.87
C SER A 408 4.37 8.18 -6.94
N ILE A 409 4.15 6.95 -6.47
CA ILE A 409 3.06 6.61 -5.54
C ILE A 409 3.22 7.40 -4.23
N LEU A 410 4.41 7.37 -3.63
CA LEU A 410 4.69 8.08 -2.38
C LEU A 410 4.61 9.61 -2.54
N SER A 411 4.90 10.14 -3.73
CA SER A 411 4.70 11.56 -4.03
C SER A 411 3.22 11.93 -4.02
N GLN A 412 2.35 11.05 -4.52
CA GLN A 412 0.91 11.29 -4.48
C GLN A 412 0.33 11.13 -3.08
N ALA A 413 0.80 10.15 -2.29
CA ALA A 413 0.47 10.09 -0.85
C ALA A 413 0.85 11.39 -0.12
N LYS A 414 2.01 11.98 -0.44
CA LYS A 414 2.40 13.29 0.10
C LYS A 414 1.51 14.43 -0.39
N ASN A 415 1.17 14.46 -1.67
CA ASN A 415 0.35 15.51 -2.26
C ASN A 415 -1.09 15.47 -1.73
N TYR A 416 -1.57 14.27 -1.38
CA TYR A 416 -2.90 13.97 -0.89
C TYR A 416 -2.79 13.13 0.40
N PRO A 417 -2.41 13.73 1.54
CA PRO A 417 -2.11 13.01 2.78
C PRO A 417 -3.41 12.59 3.51
N ASP A 418 -4.15 11.67 2.91
CA ASP A 418 -5.46 11.15 3.32
C ASP A 418 -5.43 9.61 3.21
N SER A 419 -5.96 8.92 4.21
CA SER A 419 -6.05 7.45 4.29
C SER A 419 -6.73 6.84 3.08
N ARG A 420 -7.84 7.43 2.59
CA ARG A 420 -8.57 6.95 1.39
C ARG A 420 -7.68 6.96 0.16
N ALA A 421 -6.86 8.00 0.01
CA ALA A 421 -5.92 8.09 -1.11
C ALA A 421 -4.85 6.99 -1.03
N ILE A 422 -4.30 6.75 0.15
CA ILE A 422 -3.26 5.74 0.37
C ILE A 422 -3.82 4.33 0.18
N GLU A 423 -5.01 4.04 0.69
CA GLU A 423 -5.71 2.76 0.50
C GLU A 423 -5.99 2.50 -0.98
N ASN A 424 -6.50 3.49 -1.72
CA ASN A 424 -6.76 3.32 -3.15
C ASN A 424 -5.45 3.21 -3.98
N LEU A 425 -4.37 3.88 -3.56
CA LEU A 425 -3.05 3.67 -4.16
C LEU A 425 -2.55 2.23 -3.91
N ASP A 426 -2.73 1.68 -2.72
CA ASP A 426 -2.39 0.29 -2.41
C ASP A 426 -3.20 -0.71 -3.27
N ARG A 427 -4.52 -0.52 -3.37
CA ARG A 427 -5.39 -1.28 -4.27
C ARG A 427 -4.97 -1.18 -5.74
N MET A 428 -4.52 -0.01 -6.19
CA MET A 428 -4.04 0.20 -7.56
C MET A 428 -2.75 -0.57 -7.84
N VAL A 429 -1.83 -0.61 -6.88
CA VAL A 429 -0.56 -1.34 -6.99
C VAL A 429 -0.79 -2.84 -7.22
N ASP A 430 -1.90 -3.37 -6.74
CA ASP A 430 -2.33 -4.75 -6.95
C ASP A 430 -2.86 -5.06 -8.37
N LYS A 431 -3.13 -4.04 -9.19
CA LYS A 431 -3.68 -4.23 -10.54
C LYS A 431 -2.59 -4.53 -11.57
N ASP A 432 -2.79 -5.61 -12.33
CA ASP A 432 -1.90 -6.00 -13.44
C ASP A 432 -1.78 -4.89 -14.50
N TRP A 433 -2.86 -4.16 -14.77
CA TRP A 433 -2.84 -3.08 -15.76
C TRP A 433 -1.93 -1.94 -15.32
N PHE A 434 -1.84 -1.63 -14.03
CA PHE A 434 -0.98 -0.58 -13.49
C PHE A 434 0.49 -1.02 -13.51
N ARG A 435 0.77 -2.25 -13.04
CA ARG A 435 2.13 -2.80 -13.08
C ARG A 435 2.66 -2.98 -14.51
N GLY A 436 1.77 -3.18 -15.48
CA GLY A 436 2.11 -3.29 -16.91
C GLY A 436 2.31 -1.97 -17.64
N GLN A 437 2.00 -0.82 -17.02
CA GLN A 437 2.18 0.51 -17.62
C GLN A 437 3.65 0.94 -17.64
N GLY A 438 3.98 1.87 -18.54
CA GLY A 438 5.25 2.60 -18.48
C GLY A 438 5.26 3.62 -17.33
N ILE A 439 6.44 4.08 -16.92
CA ILE A 439 6.57 4.98 -15.77
C ILE A 439 5.73 6.27 -15.89
N GLU A 440 5.65 6.85 -17.09
CA GLU A 440 4.86 8.06 -17.34
C GLU A 440 3.36 7.84 -17.06
N ASP A 441 2.85 6.66 -17.41
CA ASP A 441 1.45 6.29 -17.22
C ASP A 441 1.17 5.88 -15.78
N GLN A 442 2.13 5.26 -15.10
CA GLN A 442 2.05 5.00 -13.67
C GLN A 442 1.94 6.31 -12.89
N GLN A 443 2.67 7.36 -13.30
CA GLN A 443 2.55 8.69 -12.70
C GLN A 443 1.16 9.29 -12.88
N ARG A 444 0.62 9.25 -14.10
CA ARG A 444 -0.74 9.74 -14.37
C ARG A 444 -1.81 8.94 -13.63
N SER A 445 -1.69 7.61 -13.59
CA SER A 445 -2.62 6.74 -12.87
C SER A 445 -2.60 6.99 -11.36
N ALA A 446 -1.42 7.08 -10.75
CA ALA A 446 -1.28 7.42 -9.33
C ALA A 446 -1.89 8.79 -9.01
N LYS A 447 -1.65 9.78 -9.89
CA LYS A 447 -2.22 11.13 -9.77
C LYS A 447 -3.75 11.10 -9.82
N LEU A 448 -4.33 10.42 -10.81
CA LEU A 448 -5.78 10.26 -10.95
C LEU A 448 -6.40 9.61 -9.71
N VAL A 449 -5.84 8.47 -9.28
CA VAL A 449 -6.38 7.70 -8.15
C VAL A 449 -6.32 8.51 -6.85
N ALA A 450 -5.18 9.10 -6.54
CA ALA A 450 -5.03 9.89 -5.32
C ALA A 450 -5.94 11.12 -5.33
N HIS A 451 -6.05 11.81 -6.48
CA HIS A 451 -6.88 13.01 -6.57
C HIS A 451 -8.37 12.71 -6.41
N LEU A 452 -8.91 11.72 -7.13
CA LEU A 452 -10.34 11.34 -7.01
C LEU A 452 -10.67 10.86 -5.59
N SER A 453 -9.72 10.20 -4.92
CA SER A 453 -9.89 9.76 -3.53
C SER A 453 -10.14 10.92 -2.56
N THR A 454 -9.61 12.11 -2.87
CA THR A 454 -9.72 13.31 -1.99
C THR A 454 -10.53 14.45 -2.58
N HIS A 455 -11.16 14.28 -3.74
CA HIS A 455 -11.98 15.32 -4.38
C HIS A 455 -13.33 15.46 -3.67
N ASP A 456 -13.33 16.08 -2.49
CA ASP A 456 -14.53 16.21 -1.64
C ASP A 456 -15.50 17.30 -2.13
N SER A 457 -15.14 18.09 -3.16
CA SER A 457 -16.10 18.98 -3.85
C SER A 457 -16.96 18.26 -4.88
N GLY A 458 -16.59 17.04 -5.28
CA GLY A 458 -17.36 16.19 -6.17
C GLY A 458 -18.36 15.29 -5.43
N ASP A 459 -19.20 14.58 -6.17
CA ASP A 459 -20.13 13.61 -5.60
C ASP A 459 -19.36 12.36 -5.16
N ARG A 460 -19.36 12.09 -3.85
CA ARG A 460 -18.54 11.01 -3.28
C ARG A 460 -19.00 9.64 -3.70
N ASP A 461 -20.31 9.41 -3.83
CA ASP A 461 -20.82 8.11 -4.21
C ASP A 461 -20.38 7.79 -5.65
N ILE A 462 -20.49 8.75 -6.57
CA ILE A 462 -20.02 8.56 -7.95
C ILE A 462 -18.50 8.35 -8.02
N LEU A 463 -17.73 9.13 -7.28
CA LEU A 463 -16.26 9.05 -7.29
C LEU A 463 -15.75 7.73 -6.69
N ASP A 464 -16.31 7.31 -5.56
CA ASP A 464 -15.95 6.07 -4.88
C ASP A 464 -16.33 4.86 -5.74
N ASN A 465 -17.52 4.87 -6.36
CA ASN A 465 -17.93 3.84 -7.31
C ASN A 465 -17.04 3.82 -8.56
N THR A 466 -16.63 4.98 -9.07
CA THR A 466 -15.69 5.08 -10.21
C THR A 466 -14.35 4.42 -9.87
N LEU A 467 -13.81 4.70 -8.68
CA LEU A 467 -12.58 4.07 -8.19
C LEU A 467 -12.77 2.57 -7.95
N ASP A 468 -13.88 2.15 -7.34
CA ASP A 468 -14.17 0.73 -7.10
C ASP A 468 -14.31 -0.07 -8.39
N ARG A 469 -14.90 0.52 -9.43
CA ARG A 469 -14.93 -0.09 -10.76
C ARG A 469 -13.53 -0.26 -11.35
N LEU A 470 -12.53 0.53 -10.98
CA LEU A 470 -11.15 0.35 -11.46
C LEU A 470 -10.29 -0.53 -10.54
N LEU A 471 -10.49 -0.42 -9.23
CA LEU A 471 -9.55 -0.84 -8.19
C LEU A 471 -10.02 -2.04 -7.37
N SER A 472 -11.29 -2.44 -7.46
CA SER A 472 -11.75 -3.66 -6.79
C SER A 472 -10.93 -4.87 -7.23
N PRO A 473 -10.60 -5.81 -6.32
CA PRO A 473 -9.81 -6.99 -6.65
C PRO A 473 -10.38 -7.78 -7.83
N ASP A 474 -11.71 -7.93 -7.85
CA ASP A 474 -12.46 -8.68 -8.88
C ASP A 474 -12.80 -7.84 -10.13
N SER A 475 -12.37 -6.58 -10.20
CA SER A 475 -12.64 -5.74 -11.37
C SER A 475 -11.74 -6.12 -12.56
N ASP A 476 -12.38 -6.34 -13.71
CA ASP A 476 -11.75 -6.55 -15.02
C ASP A 476 -11.45 -5.24 -15.77
N TYR A 477 -11.93 -4.09 -15.26
CA TYR A 477 -11.71 -2.80 -15.90
C TYR A 477 -10.23 -2.38 -15.85
N LYS A 478 -9.81 -1.65 -16.88
CA LYS A 478 -8.42 -1.22 -17.07
C LYS A 478 -8.36 0.26 -17.39
N LEU A 479 -7.34 0.94 -16.87
CA LEU A 479 -6.98 2.29 -17.27
C LEU A 479 -5.83 2.26 -18.26
N LYS A 480 -5.96 3.01 -19.36
CA LYS A 480 -4.90 3.23 -20.33
C LYS A 480 -4.78 4.72 -20.66
N TRP A 481 -3.54 5.18 -20.75
CA TRP A 481 -3.21 6.49 -21.30
C TRP A 481 -2.75 6.31 -22.75
N GLU A 482 -3.25 7.18 -23.63
CA GLU A 482 -2.82 7.22 -25.03
C GLU A 482 -3.03 8.63 -25.61
N PRO A 483 -2.31 9.02 -26.67
CA PRO A 483 -2.57 10.27 -27.34
C PRO A 483 -3.87 10.12 -28.12
N ILE A 484 -4.85 10.99 -27.82
CA ILE A 484 -6.13 11.00 -28.52
C ILE A 484 -6.16 12.24 -29.41
N ASP A 485 -6.11 12.01 -30.72
CA ASP A 485 -6.06 13.06 -31.73
C ASP A 485 -7.23 14.04 -31.57
N ALA A 486 -6.91 15.33 -31.44
CA ALA A 486 -7.91 16.38 -31.53
C ALA A 486 -8.45 16.45 -32.97
N SER A 487 -9.77 16.28 -33.14
CA SER A 487 -10.41 16.68 -34.39
C SER A 487 -10.30 18.21 -34.55
N PRO A 488 -10.24 18.76 -35.77
CA PRO A 488 -10.14 20.21 -35.95
C PRO A 488 -11.26 20.96 -35.21
N GLY A 489 -10.91 21.62 -34.10
CA GLY A 489 -11.86 22.36 -33.26
C GLY A 489 -12.47 21.59 -32.08
N ASN A 490 -12.09 20.33 -31.81
CA ASN A 490 -12.55 19.56 -30.65
C ASN A 490 -11.41 18.78 -29.99
N VAL A 491 -11.30 18.86 -28.66
CA VAL A 491 -10.32 18.11 -27.86
C VAL A 491 -11.05 16.94 -27.22
N THR A 492 -10.66 15.72 -27.56
CA THR A 492 -11.19 14.52 -26.92
C THR A 492 -10.43 14.26 -25.63
N LEU A 493 -11.13 14.27 -24.49
CA LEU A 493 -10.54 14.11 -23.16
C LEU A 493 -10.31 12.64 -22.80
N GLY A 494 -11.18 11.75 -23.30
CA GLY A 494 -11.14 10.32 -23.08
C GLY A 494 -12.09 9.58 -24.02
N ASN A 495 -12.07 8.26 -23.93
CA ASN A 495 -13.10 7.38 -24.46
C ASN A 495 -13.10 6.06 -23.68
N ALA A 496 -14.18 5.32 -23.79
CA ALA A 496 -14.24 3.95 -23.29
C ALA A 496 -14.67 2.95 -24.36
N SER A 497 -14.09 1.74 -24.28
CA SER A 497 -14.53 0.62 -25.11
C SER A 497 -14.17 -0.72 -24.46
N GLY A 498 -15.11 -1.67 -24.55
CA GLY A 498 -14.96 -2.99 -23.93
C GLY A 498 -14.92 -2.88 -22.41
N ASP A 499 -13.76 -3.16 -21.83
CA ASP A 499 -13.43 -3.11 -20.40
C ASP A 499 -12.32 -2.06 -20.12
N THR A 500 -12.04 -1.16 -21.06
CA THR A 500 -10.92 -0.22 -20.94
C THR A 500 -11.37 1.24 -20.97
N LEU A 501 -11.05 1.96 -19.90
CA LEU A 501 -11.04 3.42 -19.82
C LEU A 501 -9.76 3.97 -20.50
N ARG A 502 -9.93 4.83 -21.50
CA ARG A 502 -8.82 5.50 -22.20
C ARG A 502 -8.86 6.99 -21.92
N LEU A 503 -7.78 7.53 -21.35
CA LEU A 503 -7.66 8.96 -21.07
C LEU A 503 -6.53 9.57 -21.88
N ASN A 504 -6.70 10.84 -22.26
CA ASN A 504 -5.76 11.52 -23.15
C ASN A 504 -4.45 11.87 -22.44
N GLU A 505 -3.35 11.21 -22.83
CA GLU A 505 -2.03 11.38 -22.21
C GLU A 505 -1.41 12.76 -22.44
N ASP A 506 -1.85 13.49 -23.47
CA ASP A 506 -1.37 14.83 -23.82
C ASP A 506 -1.92 15.91 -22.87
N LEU A 507 -2.99 15.60 -22.12
CA LEU A 507 -3.70 16.55 -21.27
C LEU A 507 -3.38 16.40 -19.77
N VAL A 508 -2.81 15.26 -19.38
CA VAL A 508 -2.37 14.99 -18.01
C VAL A 508 -0.87 14.79 -18.02
N ALA A 509 -0.14 15.62 -17.27
CA ALA A 509 1.31 15.55 -17.24
C ALA A 509 1.80 14.27 -16.53
N ALA A 510 2.77 13.59 -17.13
CA ALA A 510 3.53 12.51 -16.51
C ALA A 510 4.57 13.07 -15.54
N ASP A 511 4.10 13.56 -14.39
CA ASP A 511 4.94 14.07 -13.32
C ASP A 511 4.36 13.69 -11.94
N ASN A 512 5.12 14.03 -10.89
CA ASN A 512 4.73 13.76 -9.50
C ASN A 512 4.06 14.97 -8.84
N ASN A 513 3.62 15.97 -9.61
CA ASN A 513 2.90 17.12 -9.08
C ASN A 513 1.41 16.74 -8.83
N PRO A 514 0.72 17.44 -7.92
CA PRO A 514 -0.73 17.30 -7.79
C PRO A 514 -1.44 17.77 -9.08
N VAL A 515 -2.70 17.35 -9.23
CA VAL A 515 -3.60 17.85 -10.29
C VAL A 515 -3.69 19.36 -10.23
N VAL A 516 -3.55 20.02 -11.38
CA VAL A 516 -3.75 21.46 -11.49
C VAL A 516 -5.24 21.77 -11.53
N ALA A 517 -5.75 22.38 -10.46
CA ALA A 517 -7.15 22.76 -10.34
C ALA A 517 -7.59 23.72 -11.47
N GLY A 518 -8.72 23.40 -12.08
CA GLY A 518 -9.33 24.19 -13.16
C GLY A 518 -8.52 24.13 -14.45
N GLY A 519 -8.99 23.35 -15.41
CA GLY A 519 -8.34 23.19 -16.72
C GLY A 519 -8.59 21.80 -17.30
N LEU A 520 -7.93 21.50 -18.42
CA LEU A 520 -8.14 20.22 -19.11
C LEU A 520 -7.65 19.01 -18.29
N GLU A 521 -6.58 19.16 -17.49
CA GLU A 521 -6.10 18.07 -16.61
C GLU A 521 -7.18 17.69 -15.58
N ALA A 522 -7.73 18.69 -14.87
CA ALA A 522 -8.85 18.52 -13.95
C ALA A 522 -10.06 17.90 -14.65
N SER A 523 -10.49 18.41 -15.82
CA SER A 523 -11.64 17.86 -16.54
C SER A 523 -11.44 16.42 -17.02
N VAL A 524 -10.21 15.99 -17.35
CA VAL A 524 -9.92 14.59 -17.68
C VAL A 524 -10.09 13.70 -16.44
N ILE A 525 -9.66 14.16 -15.28
CA ILE A 525 -9.68 13.36 -14.05
C ILE A 525 -11.05 13.43 -13.37
N GLU A 526 -11.51 14.63 -13.00
CA GLU A 526 -12.69 14.88 -12.17
C GLU A 526 -14.02 14.58 -12.88
N ASN A 527 -14.09 14.77 -14.21
CA ASN A 527 -15.31 14.59 -15.00
C ASN A 527 -15.24 13.37 -15.93
N THR A 528 -14.22 13.36 -16.81
CA THR A 528 -14.15 12.40 -17.91
C THR A 528 -13.99 10.96 -17.41
N ALA A 529 -13.24 10.73 -16.32
CA ALA A 529 -13.09 9.37 -15.78
C ALA A 529 -14.44 8.75 -15.38
N ALA A 530 -15.27 9.49 -14.62
CA ALA A 530 -16.59 9.04 -14.19
C ALA A 530 -17.55 8.92 -15.38
N HIS A 531 -17.53 9.88 -16.31
CA HIS A 531 -18.30 9.86 -17.56
C HIS A 531 -18.10 8.56 -18.34
N GLU A 532 -16.84 8.22 -18.61
CA GLU A 532 -16.45 7.07 -19.41
C GLU A 532 -16.67 5.73 -18.69
N ILE A 533 -16.48 5.68 -17.36
CA ILE A 533 -16.86 4.51 -16.55
C ILE A 533 -18.38 4.29 -16.60
N SER A 534 -19.17 5.37 -16.60
CA SER A 534 -20.61 5.26 -16.73
C SER A 534 -21.04 4.62 -18.07
N HIS A 535 -20.35 4.93 -19.18
CA HIS A 535 -20.58 4.24 -20.46
C HIS A 535 -20.28 2.74 -20.37
N LEU A 536 -19.17 2.41 -19.72
CA LEU A 536 -18.71 1.03 -19.53
C LEU A 536 -19.65 0.17 -18.67
N VAL A 537 -20.23 0.76 -17.62
CA VAL A 537 -21.17 0.08 -16.73
C VAL A 537 -22.49 -0.23 -17.46
N ASN A 538 -22.96 0.71 -18.28
CA ASN A 538 -24.25 0.59 -18.96
C ASN A 538 -24.16 -0.15 -20.31
N GLY A 539 -22.95 -0.34 -20.85
CA GLY A 539 -22.73 -1.05 -22.10
C GLY A 539 -23.26 -0.27 -23.31
N ASP A 540 -23.15 1.05 -23.23
CA ASP A 540 -23.65 2.03 -24.20
C ASP A 540 -23.09 1.77 -25.60
N LYS A 541 -23.90 2.07 -26.63
CA LYS A 541 -23.55 1.79 -28.02
C LYS A 541 -23.86 2.96 -28.90
N THR A 542 -22.84 3.36 -29.66
CA THR A 542 -22.96 4.40 -30.67
C THR A 542 -24.03 4.04 -31.70
N ASP A 543 -25.04 4.91 -31.83
CA ASP A 543 -26.11 4.81 -32.80
C ASP A 543 -26.66 6.20 -33.17
N GLN A 544 -27.39 6.31 -34.28
CA GLN A 544 -28.01 7.55 -34.74
C GLN A 544 -29.47 7.65 -34.25
N THR A 545 -29.65 7.59 -32.93
CA THR A 545 -30.95 7.53 -32.23
C THR A 545 -30.99 8.50 -31.05
N PHE A 546 -32.20 8.79 -30.53
CA PHE A 546 -32.33 9.53 -29.26
C PHE A 546 -31.71 8.76 -28.09
N GLU A 547 -31.83 7.43 -28.09
CA GLU A 547 -31.33 6.57 -27.03
C GLU A 547 -29.82 6.77 -26.82
N TYR A 548 -29.02 6.76 -27.89
CA TYR A 548 -27.58 7.02 -27.78
C TYR A 548 -27.26 8.45 -27.32
N LEU A 549 -27.93 9.48 -27.86
CA LEU A 549 -27.74 10.86 -27.37
C LEU A 549 -28.10 11.01 -25.89
N ASN A 550 -29.08 10.23 -25.42
CA ASN A 550 -29.46 10.18 -24.03
C ASN A 550 -28.46 9.39 -23.16
N GLU A 551 -27.85 8.33 -23.68
CA GLU A 551 -26.71 7.63 -23.04
C GLU A 551 -25.53 8.59 -22.82
N GLU A 552 -25.21 9.42 -23.81
CA GLU A 552 -24.19 10.48 -23.73
C GLU A 552 -24.57 11.61 -22.77
N TYR A 553 -25.85 11.97 -22.71
CA TYR A 553 -26.38 12.90 -21.71
C TYR A 553 -26.25 12.35 -20.29
N ARG A 554 -26.62 11.07 -20.08
CA ARG A 554 -26.48 10.36 -18.81
C ARG A 554 -25.03 10.33 -18.34
N ALA A 555 -24.11 9.93 -19.20
CA ALA A 555 -22.69 9.89 -18.87
C ALA A 555 -22.15 11.27 -18.56
N TRP A 556 -22.57 12.30 -19.31
CA TRP A 556 -22.19 13.69 -19.00
C TRP A 556 -22.74 14.15 -17.65
N TYR A 557 -23.98 13.79 -17.31
CA TYR A 557 -24.60 14.11 -16.03
C TYR A 557 -23.81 13.49 -14.87
N VAL A 558 -23.44 12.21 -14.97
CA VAL A 558 -22.59 11.51 -13.99
C VAL A 558 -21.22 12.19 -13.86
N GLY A 559 -20.57 12.51 -14.98
CA GLY A 559 -19.29 13.23 -14.97
C GLY A 559 -19.40 14.63 -14.36
N TYR A 560 -20.51 15.33 -14.61
CA TYR A 560 -20.79 16.64 -14.03
C TYR A 560 -20.94 16.57 -12.51
N GLU A 561 -21.69 15.60 -11.99
CA GLU A 561 -21.85 15.39 -10.55
C GLU A 561 -20.53 14.96 -9.89
N ALA A 562 -19.74 14.10 -10.55
CA ALA A 562 -18.41 13.72 -10.09
C ALA A 562 -17.47 14.93 -9.93
N GLU A 563 -17.54 15.90 -10.85
CA GLU A 563 -16.73 17.11 -10.80
C GLU A 563 -17.25 18.14 -9.79
N ASN A 564 -18.57 18.36 -9.73
CA ASN A 564 -19.19 19.52 -9.07
C ASN A 564 -19.95 19.19 -7.76
N GLY A 565 -20.22 17.91 -7.48
CA GLY A 565 -20.89 17.46 -6.25
C GLY A 565 -22.37 17.81 -6.15
N HIS A 566 -22.98 18.18 -7.27
CA HIS A 566 -24.41 18.45 -7.35
C HIS A 566 -24.94 18.20 -8.76
N PRO A 567 -26.24 17.93 -8.92
CA PRO A 567 -26.85 17.77 -10.23
C PRO A 567 -26.72 19.05 -11.08
N PRO A 568 -26.57 18.93 -12.41
CA PRO A 568 -26.62 20.09 -13.30
C PRO A 568 -27.99 20.75 -13.24
N SER A 569 -28.00 22.06 -13.50
CA SER A 569 -29.24 22.83 -13.64
C SER A 569 -29.91 22.59 -14.99
N ASN A 570 -31.19 22.97 -15.12
CA ASN A 570 -31.90 22.96 -16.40
C ASN A 570 -31.15 23.73 -17.49
N GLN A 571 -30.47 24.82 -17.15
CA GLN A 571 -29.65 25.57 -18.11
C GLN A 571 -28.47 24.76 -18.61
N GLU A 572 -27.70 24.17 -17.71
CA GLU A 572 -26.50 23.41 -18.07
C GLU A 572 -26.86 22.16 -18.88
N ALA A 573 -27.96 21.51 -18.50
CA ALA A 573 -28.54 20.43 -19.29
C ALA A 573 -28.91 20.88 -20.70
N MET A 574 -29.57 22.04 -20.84
CA MET A 574 -29.92 22.58 -22.15
C MET A 574 -28.69 22.95 -22.98
N ASP A 575 -27.66 23.54 -22.37
CA ASP A 575 -26.40 23.88 -23.04
C ASP A 575 -25.70 22.60 -23.56
N ARG A 576 -25.79 21.49 -22.80
CA ARG A 576 -25.30 20.19 -23.25
C ARG A 576 -26.10 19.65 -24.44
N TRP A 577 -27.42 19.77 -24.42
CA TRP A 577 -28.26 19.40 -25.57
C TRP A 577 -28.02 20.29 -26.78
N GLU A 578 -27.78 21.59 -26.61
CA GLU A 578 -27.38 22.47 -27.70
C GLU A 578 -26.07 21.99 -28.34
N TYR A 579 -25.09 21.54 -27.53
CA TYR A 579 -23.86 20.95 -28.03
C TYR A 579 -24.10 19.67 -28.84
N PHE A 580 -24.96 18.76 -28.36
CA PHE A 580 -25.32 17.54 -29.09
C PHE A 580 -26.04 17.81 -30.41
N LEU A 581 -26.92 18.81 -30.43
CA LEU A 581 -27.74 19.15 -31.59
C LEU A 581 -27.08 20.17 -32.52
N ASN A 582 -25.84 20.60 -32.25
CA ASN A 582 -25.12 21.52 -33.11
C ASN A 582 -24.71 20.84 -34.43
N PRO A 583 -25.18 21.31 -35.60
CA PRO A 583 -24.87 20.68 -36.89
C PRO A 583 -23.40 20.80 -37.31
N ASN A 584 -22.60 21.62 -36.61
CA ASN A 584 -21.15 21.72 -36.81
C ASN A 584 -20.35 21.16 -35.61
N GLY A 585 -21.03 20.52 -34.65
CA GLY A 585 -20.42 19.95 -33.45
C GLY A 585 -19.89 18.54 -33.66
N GLY A 586 -19.21 18.01 -32.65
CA GLY A 586 -18.69 16.63 -32.66
C GLY A 586 -19.77 15.54 -32.71
N TYR A 587 -21.02 15.91 -32.39
CA TYR A 587 -22.18 15.01 -32.39
C TYR A 587 -23.11 15.20 -33.60
N ALA A 588 -22.72 16.04 -34.56
CA ALA A 588 -23.54 16.36 -35.73
C ALA A 588 -23.97 15.10 -36.50
N ASP A 589 -23.07 14.12 -36.66
CA ASP A 589 -23.34 12.87 -37.37
C ASP A 589 -24.41 12.01 -36.69
N TYR A 590 -24.57 12.12 -35.36
CA TYR A 590 -25.57 11.38 -34.58
C TYR A 590 -26.92 12.12 -34.56
N ALA A 591 -26.89 13.44 -34.44
CA ALA A 591 -28.10 14.26 -34.39
C ALA A 591 -28.72 14.52 -35.78
N HIS A 592 -27.91 14.77 -36.81
CA HIS A 592 -28.34 15.21 -38.16
C HIS A 592 -27.91 14.25 -39.29
N GLY A 593 -27.30 13.12 -38.94
CA GLY A 593 -26.85 12.13 -39.92
C GLY A 593 -25.60 12.57 -40.67
N THR A 594 -25.16 11.74 -41.64
CA THR A 594 -23.98 12.04 -42.46
C THR A 594 -24.35 12.27 -43.91
N GLU A 595 -23.88 13.37 -44.51
CA GLU A 595 -23.84 13.48 -45.97
C GLU A 595 -22.74 12.53 -46.51
N SER A 596 -23.08 11.26 -46.73
CA SER A 596 -22.13 10.30 -47.30
C SER A 596 -21.69 10.73 -48.72
N TRP A 597 -20.43 11.16 -48.87
CA TRP A 597 -19.84 11.49 -50.18
C TRP A 597 -19.47 10.24 -51.01
N LEU A 598 -19.56 9.03 -50.42
CA LEU A 598 -19.17 7.77 -51.07
C LEU A 598 -20.40 7.13 -51.75
N PRO A 599 -20.29 6.70 -53.04
CA PRO A 599 -21.41 6.17 -53.82
C PRO A 599 -21.92 4.79 -53.37
N PHE A 600 -21.45 4.26 -52.24
CA PHE A 600 -21.84 2.96 -51.70
C PHE A 600 -22.29 3.15 -50.24
N GLY A 601 -23.54 3.58 -50.08
CA GLY A 601 -24.15 3.89 -48.78
C GLY A 601 -24.18 2.69 -47.83
N ILE A 602 -23.21 2.64 -46.92
CA ILE A 602 -23.17 1.73 -45.78
C ILE A 602 -23.09 2.64 -44.55
N GLY A 603 -24.23 2.81 -43.88
CA GLY A 603 -24.48 3.75 -42.77
C GLY A 603 -25.88 4.37 -42.91
N ASP A 604 -26.62 4.52 -41.80
CA ASP A 604 -27.87 5.29 -41.81
C ASP A 604 -27.50 6.74 -42.19
N LYS A 605 -28.28 7.32 -43.09
CA LYS A 605 -28.03 8.70 -43.56
C LYS A 605 -28.68 9.73 -42.65
N ASP A 606 -29.58 9.27 -41.80
CA ASP A 606 -30.53 10.06 -41.04
C ASP A 606 -30.11 9.99 -39.56
N GLY A 607 -29.88 11.16 -38.97
CA GLY A 607 -29.64 11.31 -37.55
C GLY A 607 -30.92 11.19 -36.73
N ALA A 608 -30.81 11.35 -35.41
CA ALA A 608 -31.95 11.32 -34.52
C ALA A 608 -33.00 12.38 -34.85
N LEU A 609 -32.60 13.59 -35.28
CA LEU A 609 -33.53 14.66 -35.67
C LEU A 609 -34.22 14.42 -37.02
N ASP A 610 -33.62 13.61 -37.90
CA ASP A 610 -34.20 13.29 -39.21
C ASP A 610 -35.30 12.22 -39.12
N LYS A 611 -35.39 11.52 -37.98
CA LYS A 611 -36.34 10.44 -37.70
C LYS A 611 -37.46 10.98 -36.80
N PRO A 612 -38.71 11.14 -37.30
CA PRO A 612 -39.79 11.80 -36.54
C PRO A 612 -40.06 11.22 -35.13
N GLU A 613 -39.95 9.89 -34.97
CA GLU A 613 -40.15 9.24 -33.68
C GLU A 613 -39.00 9.49 -32.70
N GLU A 614 -37.76 9.64 -33.18
CA GLU A 614 -36.59 9.95 -32.35
C GLU A 614 -36.53 11.45 -32.04
N ALA A 615 -36.78 12.31 -33.03
CA ALA A 615 -36.85 13.76 -32.88
C ALA A 615 -37.90 14.18 -31.83
N GLN A 616 -39.07 13.51 -31.81
CA GLN A 616 -40.10 13.80 -30.81
C GLN A 616 -39.61 13.54 -29.38
N LYS A 617 -38.81 12.48 -29.14
CA LYS A 617 -38.26 12.21 -27.80
C LYS A 617 -37.28 13.31 -27.36
N ILE A 618 -36.47 13.82 -28.29
CA ILE A 618 -35.61 14.99 -28.04
C ILE A 618 -36.49 16.19 -27.64
N TYR A 619 -37.53 16.48 -28.41
CA TYR A 619 -38.41 17.61 -28.11
C TYR A 619 -39.16 17.46 -26.79
N ASP A 620 -39.59 16.24 -26.43
CA ASP A 620 -40.23 15.97 -25.15
C ASP A 620 -39.28 16.26 -23.98
N LEU A 621 -38.00 15.90 -24.11
CA LEU A 621 -36.98 16.21 -23.11
C LEU A 621 -36.69 17.73 -23.01
N LEU A 622 -36.51 18.42 -24.14
CA LEU A 622 -36.33 19.88 -24.14
C LEU A 622 -37.57 20.59 -23.57
N SER A 623 -38.76 20.01 -23.75
CA SER A 623 -40.01 20.49 -23.15
C SER A 623 -40.00 20.32 -21.63
N GLU A 624 -39.45 19.23 -21.11
CA GLU A 624 -39.29 18.99 -19.67
C GLU A 624 -38.33 20.02 -19.04
N LEU A 625 -37.17 20.23 -19.65
CA LEU A 625 -36.15 21.18 -19.17
C LEU A 625 -36.63 22.63 -19.15
N SER A 626 -37.41 23.04 -20.17
CA SER A 626 -37.88 24.43 -20.33
C SER A 626 -39.28 24.69 -19.77
N GLY A 627 -40.07 23.64 -19.54
CA GLY A 627 -41.51 23.74 -19.25
C GLY A 627 -42.36 24.30 -20.39
N LEU A 628 -41.81 24.40 -21.61
CA LEU A 628 -42.50 24.84 -22.82
C LEU A 628 -42.86 23.64 -23.70
N THR A 629 -43.81 23.80 -24.61
CA THR A 629 -44.01 22.79 -25.67
C THR A 629 -42.98 23.02 -26.77
N VAL A 630 -42.09 22.05 -26.96
CA VAL A 630 -41.02 22.08 -27.97
C VAL A 630 -41.37 21.19 -29.15
N ASP A 631 -41.01 21.63 -30.36
CA ASP A 631 -41.14 20.89 -31.62
C ASP A 631 -40.06 21.32 -32.64
N GLU A 632 -40.08 20.70 -33.82
CA GLU A 632 -39.14 20.96 -34.93
C GLU A 632 -39.04 22.46 -35.30
N THR A 633 -40.12 23.21 -35.12
CA THR A 633 -40.19 24.61 -35.56
C THR A 633 -39.63 25.60 -34.55
N ASN A 634 -39.48 25.20 -33.28
CA ASN A 634 -39.13 26.11 -32.19
C ASN A 634 -37.94 25.70 -31.32
N TYR A 635 -37.46 24.45 -31.38
CA TYR A 635 -36.46 23.93 -30.43
C TYR A 635 -35.19 24.79 -30.34
N LEU A 636 -34.63 25.25 -31.46
CA LEU A 636 -33.47 26.16 -31.48
C LEU A 636 -33.74 27.48 -30.76
N ASN A 637 -34.95 28.03 -30.89
CA ASN A 637 -35.30 29.28 -30.22
C ASN A 637 -35.50 29.09 -28.71
N VAL A 638 -36.02 27.93 -28.30
CA VAL A 638 -36.20 27.60 -26.89
C VAL A 638 -34.85 27.41 -26.20
N MET A 639 -33.91 26.70 -26.82
CA MET A 639 -32.55 26.53 -26.28
C MET A 639 -31.81 27.87 -26.14
N ALA A 640 -31.95 28.76 -27.13
CA ALA A 640 -31.20 30.01 -27.17
C ALA A 640 -31.67 31.11 -26.19
N ASP A 641 -32.86 30.99 -25.57
CA ASP A 641 -33.41 32.02 -24.68
C ASP A 641 -34.07 31.44 -23.41
N PRO A 642 -33.26 31.18 -22.37
CA PRO A 642 -33.77 30.65 -21.11
C PRO A 642 -34.66 31.60 -20.32
N THR A 643 -34.70 32.89 -20.70
CA THR A 643 -35.62 33.86 -20.05
C THR A 643 -37.09 33.60 -20.39
N THR A 644 -37.34 32.75 -21.40
CA THR A 644 -38.69 32.38 -21.85
C THR A 644 -39.22 31.12 -21.18
N TRP A 645 -38.38 30.39 -20.45
CA TRP A 645 -38.75 29.10 -19.86
C TRP A 645 -39.79 29.28 -18.75
N ALA A 646 -40.67 28.29 -18.64
CA ALA A 646 -41.64 28.19 -17.55
C ALA A 646 -41.02 27.53 -16.30
N THR A 647 -39.99 26.70 -16.49
CA THR A 647 -39.10 26.22 -15.43
C THR A 647 -38.11 27.32 -15.04
N ASN A 648 -37.56 27.24 -13.83
CA ASN A 648 -36.43 28.08 -13.45
C ASN A 648 -35.13 27.46 -14.03
N PRO A 649 -34.33 28.21 -14.80
CA PRO A 649 -33.09 27.69 -15.40
C PRO A 649 -32.09 27.14 -14.37
N ASN A 650 -32.15 27.60 -13.12
CA ASN A 650 -31.26 27.16 -12.04
C ASN A 650 -31.84 26.00 -11.20
N ASP A 651 -33.06 25.54 -11.48
CA ASP A 651 -33.56 24.33 -10.82
C ASP A 651 -32.78 23.12 -11.33
N PRO A 652 -32.55 22.08 -10.50
CA PRO A 652 -31.90 20.85 -10.93
C PRO A 652 -32.61 20.24 -12.14
N ALA A 653 -31.82 19.80 -13.12
CA ALA A 653 -32.33 19.06 -14.26
C ALA A 653 -32.93 17.72 -13.80
N PRO A 654 -33.98 17.21 -14.47
CA PRO A 654 -34.60 15.95 -14.12
C PRO A 654 -33.64 14.77 -14.33
N ASP A 655 -33.56 13.92 -13.31
CA ASP A 655 -32.90 12.62 -13.31
C ASP A 655 -33.72 11.54 -14.06
N THR A 656 -34.97 11.85 -14.44
CA THR A 656 -35.96 10.87 -14.93
C THR A 656 -35.77 10.36 -16.37
N VAL A 657 -34.58 10.52 -16.97
CA VAL A 657 -34.28 9.96 -18.30
C VAL A 657 -33.55 8.61 -18.25
N PHE A 658 -33.42 7.98 -17.06
CA PHE A 658 -32.52 6.84 -16.86
C PHE A 658 -33.21 5.60 -16.27
N PRO A 659 -33.18 4.43 -16.94
CA PRO A 659 -33.20 3.17 -16.21
C PRO A 659 -31.83 2.96 -15.55
N ALA A 660 -31.86 2.90 -14.21
CA ALA A 660 -30.85 2.40 -13.27
C ALA A 660 -29.64 3.31 -12.90
N THR A 661 -29.87 4.29 -12.03
CA THR A 661 -28.94 4.61 -10.94
C THR A 661 -28.76 3.45 -9.95
N ASP A 662 -29.70 2.49 -9.91
CA ASP A 662 -29.65 1.29 -9.06
C ASP A 662 -28.39 0.40 -9.21
N ASP A 663 -27.61 0.54 -10.30
CA ASP A 663 -26.37 -0.24 -10.52
C ASP A 663 -25.06 0.58 -10.37
N LEU A 664 -25.17 1.90 -10.17
CA LEU A 664 -24.05 2.70 -9.68
C LEU A 664 -24.14 2.91 -8.17
N ASP A 665 -25.33 2.86 -7.57
CA ASP A 665 -25.53 2.94 -6.12
C ASP A 665 -25.35 1.60 -5.36
N ASN A 666 -24.87 0.53 -6.02
CA ASN A 666 -24.67 -0.82 -5.43
C ASN A 666 -23.27 -1.41 -5.65
#